data_AF-A0A8C5W9B9-F1
#
_entry.id   AF-A0A8C5W9B9-F1
#
_cell.length_a   1.000
_cell.length_b   1.000
_cell.length_c   1.000
_cell.angle_alpha   90.00
_cell.angle_beta   90.00
_cell.angle_gamma   90.00
#
_symmetry.space_group_name_H-M   'P 1'
#
loop_
_entity.id
_entity.type
_entity.pdbx_description
1 polymer ?
#
loop_
_entity_poly.entity_id
_entity_poly.type
_entity_poly.pdbx_seq_one_letter_code
_entity_poly.pdbx_strand_id
1 'polypeptide(L)'
;YSVVVISCASSVSEIHTVSAILLHALENLIKEDIKRFRFHLSDFYYESNRPIERGRLEDADPTKTTQLIVDHYGEENALDVAYQVFNKMGFRGAAEILQKEQSNKLSGAESSSLTCSRIRRSYKYYVKYTFHHINDRNARFGETVKLNQRYTRLQMIKKHRDEEERQLELLSSGSSHLDIMDRALENYSPTTIEALFDPDEDGYIPQIVILQGPAGIGKTITSHKIMLDWASGSLYQDKFNYVFYISCREINQIKGNLSIAALLSRMCKLKCQKHLMKRILEQSNKILFLIDGLDELKFSIEDGAEIDIDDPFQDVPITFLLNSLLRKHILVISSLIVTTRPVTLDKLRKWVKCDRYVEIMGFTGENREAYFSNFFENKEEAAQSLHLVKENDILFTLCSLPITCWIVCTVLKQTIQRGLDVSNYNTSTSIYLLYLKTLLKYHGRDSKLPIITCLKRVSALAKEGMWEQKIIFEEEDLKNYGLAVSDVESTFLNENIFQRDIEIQTCYSFIHLSVQEFFAALYYVLNMGAECRENSEDPVTYNEVKTLLKKVKEYPYLSLTVRFLFGLSGEMQINELTKIIQSKVTSGYKSVLEEWIKEMTFKSETHDNSLPYLYETQDENFVKKLMSHPIFSHIIIQSAKEDCEFKHLSYSLIQSENVHTVSIVGVSHSNEDRKILTQGFHKCSTVRYSAAPLYLATNAKLAVLSADLQHSVQCQVSNLAVAAAEELNVPLDSLKVHVSTIEVDRIASRRGTGKPLYSAYRGNAGLSLEG
;
A
#
# COMPACT_ATOMS: atom_id res chain seq x y z
N TYR A 1 78.12 -44.91 29.93
CA TYR A 1 78.89 -43.92 29.15
C TYR A 1 77.92 -43.09 28.34
N SER A 2 77.68 -41.88 28.84
CA SER A 2 76.95 -40.76 28.23
C SER A 2 77.58 -40.34 26.91
N VAL A 3 76.79 -39.86 25.93
CA VAL A 3 77.09 -38.69 25.05
C VAL A 3 75.74 -38.25 24.42
N VAL A 4 75.09 -37.22 24.97
CA VAL A 4 75.01 -35.83 24.44
C VAL A 4 74.32 -35.73 23.07
N VAL A 5 73.06 -35.27 23.11
CA VAL A 5 72.32 -34.68 21.98
C VAL A 5 72.65 -33.19 21.96
N ILE A 6 73.26 -32.70 20.89
CA ILE A 6 73.35 -31.27 20.58
C ILE A 6 72.67 -31.05 19.22
N SER A 7 71.71 -30.13 19.25
CA SER A 7 70.99 -29.60 18.11
C SER A 7 71.92 -28.92 17.10
N CYS A 8 71.65 -29.13 15.82
CA CYS A 8 71.90 -28.13 14.79
C CYS A 8 70.62 -27.94 14.00
N ALA A 9 69.91 -26.85 14.31
CA ALA A 9 68.93 -26.25 13.44
C ALA A 9 69.67 -25.69 12.20
N SER A 10 69.25 -26.11 11.01
CA SER A 10 69.59 -25.45 9.75
C SER A 10 68.29 -25.00 9.08
N SER A 11 67.95 -23.75 9.35
CA SER A 11 67.19 -22.78 8.54
C SER A 11 66.51 -23.32 7.27
N VAL A 12 65.21 -23.60 7.37
CA VAL A 12 64.29 -23.47 6.22
C VAL A 12 63.89 -22.01 6.18
N SER A 13 64.32 -21.29 5.16
CA SER A 13 63.92 -19.90 4.91
C SER A 13 62.40 -19.83 4.70
N GLU A 14 61.72 -19.09 5.57
CA GLU A 14 60.30 -18.78 5.45
C GLU A 14 60.03 -17.98 4.16
N ILE A 15 59.17 -18.51 3.28
CA ILE A 15 58.76 -17.86 2.04
C ILE A 15 57.58 -16.92 2.34
N HIS A 16 57.87 -15.64 2.59
CA HIS A 16 56.84 -14.69 3.06
C HIS A 16 56.07 -13.92 1.97
N THR A 17 56.52 -13.92 0.71
CA THR A 17 55.91 -13.10 -0.36
C THR A 17 55.14 -13.93 -1.39
N VAL A 18 54.05 -13.36 -1.93
CA VAL A 18 53.19 -14.01 -2.96
C VAL A 18 54.01 -14.36 -4.21
N SER A 19 54.90 -13.45 -4.61
CA SER A 19 55.81 -13.67 -5.73
C SER A 19 56.70 -14.89 -5.53
N ALA A 20 57.24 -15.12 -4.33
CA ALA A 20 58.11 -16.25 -4.06
C ALA A 20 57.37 -17.60 -4.03
N ILE A 21 56.12 -17.63 -3.53
CA ILE A 21 55.27 -18.84 -3.56
C ILE A 21 54.90 -19.20 -5.01
N LEU A 22 54.49 -18.21 -5.79
CA LEU A 22 54.10 -18.41 -7.18
C LEU A 22 55.31 -18.82 -8.04
N LEU A 23 56.47 -18.21 -7.80
CA LEU A 23 57.72 -18.58 -8.46
C LEU A 23 58.09 -20.03 -8.15
N HIS A 24 58.06 -20.42 -6.88
CA HIS A 24 58.33 -21.80 -6.47
C HIS A 24 57.36 -22.80 -7.13
N ALA A 25 56.08 -22.46 -7.26
CA ALA A 25 55.11 -23.33 -7.95
C ALA A 25 55.41 -23.46 -9.47
N LEU A 26 55.87 -22.40 -10.11
CA LEU A 26 56.21 -22.38 -11.54
C LEU A 26 57.58 -23.00 -11.85
N GLU A 27 58.56 -22.88 -10.95
CA GLU A 27 59.89 -23.51 -11.10
C GLU A 27 59.84 -25.03 -11.02
N ASN A 28 58.84 -25.58 -10.34
CA ASN A 28 58.61 -27.02 -10.24
C ASN A 28 57.96 -27.62 -11.51
N LEU A 29 57.65 -26.81 -12.52
CA LEU A 29 57.11 -27.27 -13.80
C LEU A 29 58.23 -27.57 -14.80
N ILE A 30 58.08 -28.64 -15.58
CA ILE A 30 58.94 -28.86 -16.74
C ILE A 30 58.63 -27.83 -17.85
N LYS A 31 59.59 -27.62 -18.76
CA LYS A 31 59.50 -26.59 -19.81
C LYS A 31 58.22 -26.65 -20.65
N GLU A 32 57.69 -27.85 -20.88
CA GLU A 32 56.44 -28.03 -21.64
C GLU A 32 55.21 -27.57 -20.86
N ASP A 33 55.20 -27.76 -19.54
CA ASP A 33 54.08 -27.38 -18.69
C ASP A 33 54.05 -25.87 -18.42
N ILE A 34 55.21 -25.21 -18.36
CA ILE A 34 55.28 -23.74 -18.31
C ILE A 34 54.71 -23.13 -19.60
N LYS A 35 54.95 -23.75 -20.76
CA LYS A 35 54.34 -23.31 -22.03
C LYS A 35 52.82 -23.47 -22.00
N ARG A 36 52.31 -24.61 -21.51
CA ARG A 36 50.87 -24.84 -21.34
C ARG A 36 50.24 -23.88 -20.33
N PHE A 37 50.92 -23.60 -19.22
CA PHE A 37 50.47 -22.65 -18.20
C PHE A 37 50.29 -21.25 -18.79
N ARG A 38 51.29 -20.75 -19.51
CA ARG A 38 51.21 -19.44 -20.17
C ARG A 38 50.13 -19.39 -21.25
N PHE A 39 49.94 -20.48 -22.00
CA PHE A 39 48.84 -20.59 -22.97
C PHE A 39 47.48 -20.42 -22.28
N HIS A 40 47.22 -21.16 -21.21
CA HIS A 40 45.95 -21.06 -20.49
C HIS A 40 45.77 -19.71 -19.80
N LEU A 41 46.84 -19.13 -19.25
CA LEU A 41 46.84 -17.80 -18.65
C LEU A 41 46.49 -16.70 -19.66
N SER A 42 46.95 -16.84 -20.91
CA SER A 42 46.68 -15.86 -21.97
C SER A 42 45.22 -15.81 -22.43
N ASP A 43 44.44 -16.84 -22.08
CA ASP A 43 43.00 -16.94 -22.36
C ASP A 43 42.17 -16.95 -21.06
N PHE A 44 42.76 -16.55 -19.92
CA PHE A 44 42.13 -16.64 -18.60
C PHE A 44 41.52 -15.30 -18.17
N TYR A 45 40.18 -15.26 -18.12
CA TYR A 45 39.42 -14.15 -17.58
C TYR A 45 39.25 -14.33 -16.06
N TYR A 46 39.63 -13.32 -15.30
CA TYR A 46 39.47 -13.31 -13.84
C TYR A 46 38.69 -12.07 -13.42
N GLU A 47 37.47 -12.29 -12.91
CA GLU A 47 36.50 -11.25 -12.60
C GLU A 47 36.29 -10.25 -13.77
N SER A 48 36.63 -8.97 -13.57
CA SER A 48 36.51 -7.91 -14.59
C SER A 48 37.82 -7.65 -15.37
N ASN A 49 38.90 -8.36 -15.04
CA ASN A 49 40.21 -8.16 -15.66
C ASN A 49 40.34 -8.95 -16.97
N ARG A 50 40.89 -8.29 -18.00
CA ARG A 50 41.21 -8.93 -19.28
C ARG A 50 42.40 -9.89 -19.12
N PRO A 51 42.49 -10.97 -19.91
CA PRO A 51 43.64 -11.86 -19.93
C PRO A 51 44.94 -11.12 -20.26
N ILE A 52 46.08 -11.62 -19.79
CA ILE A 52 47.40 -11.10 -20.17
C ILE A 52 47.66 -11.42 -21.64
N GLU A 53 48.02 -10.41 -22.43
CA GLU A 53 48.27 -10.55 -23.87
C GLU A 53 49.35 -11.61 -24.16
N ARG A 54 49.07 -12.49 -25.13
CA ARG A 54 49.97 -13.59 -25.54
C ARG A 54 51.41 -13.13 -25.80
N GLY A 55 51.58 -11.98 -26.47
CA GLY A 55 52.91 -11.43 -26.79
C GLY A 55 53.75 -11.04 -25.56
N ARG A 56 53.13 -10.79 -24.40
CA ARG A 56 53.86 -10.54 -23.14
C ARG A 56 54.29 -11.82 -22.43
N LEU A 57 53.60 -12.92 -22.70
CA LEU A 57 53.86 -14.24 -22.13
C LEU A 57 54.77 -15.10 -23.03
N GLU A 58 54.96 -14.70 -24.28
CA GLU A 58 55.87 -15.35 -25.23
C GLU A 58 57.31 -15.32 -24.69
N ASP A 59 57.95 -16.48 -24.62
CA ASP A 59 59.29 -16.72 -24.05
C ASP A 59 59.56 -16.28 -22.59
N ALA A 60 58.56 -15.77 -21.86
CA ALA A 60 58.64 -15.54 -20.41
C ALA A 60 59.05 -16.80 -19.63
N ASP A 61 60.08 -16.70 -18.78
CA ASP A 61 60.49 -17.73 -17.84
C ASP A 61 59.60 -17.73 -16.57
N PRO A 62 59.74 -18.70 -15.63
CA PRO A 62 58.95 -18.73 -14.40
C PRO A 62 58.96 -17.41 -13.62
N THR A 63 60.13 -16.76 -13.55
CA THR A 63 60.33 -15.48 -12.87
C THR A 63 59.54 -14.36 -13.54
N LYS A 64 59.64 -14.24 -14.85
CA LYS A 64 58.93 -13.22 -15.62
C LYS A 64 57.43 -13.47 -15.63
N THR A 65 57.01 -14.73 -15.70
CA THR A 65 55.60 -15.14 -15.63
C THR A 65 54.99 -14.78 -14.28
N THR A 66 55.72 -15.00 -13.19
CA THR A 66 55.33 -14.61 -11.83
C THR A 66 55.11 -13.11 -11.73
N GLN A 67 56.07 -12.30 -12.19
CA GLN A 67 55.96 -10.84 -12.17
C GLN A 67 54.75 -10.36 -12.97
N LEU A 68 54.54 -10.89 -14.18
CA LEU A 68 53.39 -10.50 -15.01
C LEU A 68 52.04 -10.80 -14.36
N ILE A 69 51.92 -11.91 -13.64
CA ILE A 69 50.69 -12.26 -12.91
C ILE A 69 50.46 -11.31 -11.75
N VAL A 70 51.51 -11.04 -10.96
CA VAL A 70 51.44 -10.12 -9.81
C VAL A 70 51.16 -8.69 -10.25
N ASP A 71 51.83 -8.20 -11.29
CA ASP A 71 51.66 -6.85 -11.81
C ASP A 71 50.28 -6.63 -12.43
N HIS A 72 49.72 -7.65 -13.09
CA HIS A 72 48.46 -7.53 -13.83
C HIS A 72 47.22 -7.79 -12.96
N TYR A 73 47.29 -8.75 -12.03
CA TYR A 73 46.15 -9.13 -11.19
C TYR A 73 46.26 -8.63 -9.74
N GLY A 74 47.43 -8.14 -9.33
CA GLY A 74 47.77 -7.74 -7.96
C GLY A 74 48.19 -8.93 -7.08
N GLU A 75 49.00 -8.66 -6.04
CA GLU A 75 49.47 -9.69 -5.10
C GLU A 75 48.32 -10.46 -4.43
N GLU A 76 47.17 -9.82 -4.21
CA GLU A 76 46.01 -10.44 -3.57
C GLU A 76 45.32 -11.51 -4.46
N ASN A 77 45.38 -11.38 -5.78
CA ASN A 77 44.69 -12.28 -6.72
C ASN A 77 45.62 -13.23 -7.48
N ALA A 78 46.92 -12.94 -7.51
CA ALA A 78 47.91 -13.70 -8.27
C ALA A 78 47.90 -15.20 -7.98
N LEU A 79 47.72 -15.60 -6.71
CA LEU A 79 47.69 -17.01 -6.30
C LEU A 79 46.42 -17.73 -6.76
N ASP A 80 45.26 -17.05 -6.75
CA ASP A 80 43.99 -17.67 -7.15
C ASP A 80 43.91 -17.85 -8.67
N VAL A 81 44.39 -16.86 -9.42
CA VAL A 81 44.57 -16.98 -10.88
C VAL A 81 45.46 -18.16 -11.21
N ALA A 82 46.61 -18.29 -10.54
CA ALA A 82 47.52 -19.41 -10.76
C ALA A 82 46.88 -20.76 -10.40
N TYR A 83 46.18 -20.84 -9.25
CA TYR A 83 45.46 -22.04 -8.81
C TYR A 83 44.41 -22.49 -9.84
N GLN A 84 43.59 -21.56 -10.34
CA GLN A 84 42.56 -21.88 -11.33
C GLN A 84 43.16 -22.30 -12.68
N VAL A 85 44.28 -21.68 -13.09
CA VAL A 85 45.02 -22.10 -14.30
C VAL A 85 45.61 -23.50 -14.13
N PHE A 86 46.21 -23.81 -12.97
CA PHE A 86 46.73 -25.16 -12.68
C PHE A 86 45.64 -26.24 -12.68
N ASN A 87 44.47 -25.92 -12.11
CA ASN A 87 43.31 -26.81 -12.18
C ASN A 87 42.83 -27.03 -13.61
N LYS A 88 42.80 -25.97 -14.43
CA LYS A 88 42.41 -26.05 -15.85
C LYS A 88 43.39 -26.89 -16.66
N MET A 89 44.67 -26.92 -16.27
CA MET A 89 45.69 -27.79 -16.85
C MET A 89 45.66 -29.24 -16.34
N GLY A 90 44.89 -29.53 -15.28
CA GLY A 90 44.89 -30.84 -14.63
C GLY A 90 46.13 -31.12 -13.76
N PHE A 91 46.94 -30.09 -13.44
CA PHE A 91 48.15 -30.19 -12.63
C PHE A 91 47.84 -30.11 -11.13
N ARG A 92 47.30 -31.22 -10.59
CA ARG A 92 46.84 -31.29 -9.19
C ARG A 92 47.95 -31.08 -8.15
N GLY A 93 49.17 -31.55 -8.42
CA GLY A 93 50.30 -31.40 -7.47
C GLY A 93 50.70 -29.94 -7.22
N ALA A 94 50.78 -29.10 -8.25
CA ALA A 94 51.08 -27.68 -8.09
C ALA A 94 49.92 -26.90 -7.47
N ALA A 95 48.68 -27.28 -7.78
CA ALA A 95 47.48 -26.71 -7.16
C ALA A 95 47.39 -27.04 -5.65
N GLU A 96 47.78 -28.25 -5.25
CA GLU A 96 47.84 -28.68 -3.84
C GLU A 96 48.94 -27.94 -3.06
N ILE A 97 50.10 -27.68 -3.67
CA ILE A 97 51.17 -26.87 -3.04
C ILE A 97 50.69 -25.44 -2.81
N LEU A 98 50.05 -24.81 -3.81
CA LEU A 98 49.47 -23.47 -3.67
C LEU A 98 48.37 -23.43 -2.59
N GLN A 99 47.54 -24.47 -2.51
CA GLN A 99 46.48 -24.58 -1.50
C GLN A 99 47.04 -24.79 -0.09
N LYS A 100 48.12 -25.58 0.06
CA LYS A 100 48.80 -25.82 1.34
C LYS A 100 49.52 -24.57 1.85
N GLU A 101 50.19 -23.83 0.98
CA GLU A 101 50.84 -22.57 1.34
C GLU A 101 49.83 -21.44 1.59
N GLN A 102 48.71 -21.42 0.86
CA GLN A 102 47.56 -20.56 1.17
C GLN A 102 46.98 -20.91 2.55
N SER A 103 46.89 -22.20 2.90
CA SER A 103 46.46 -22.70 4.22
C SER A 103 47.41 -22.29 5.35
N ASN A 104 48.72 -22.26 5.09
CA ASN A 104 49.72 -21.79 6.06
C ASN A 104 49.65 -20.26 6.27
N LYS A 105 49.38 -19.47 5.22
CA LYS A 105 49.07 -18.03 5.31
C LYS A 105 47.70 -17.74 5.97
N LEU A 106 46.75 -18.69 5.89
CA LEU A 106 45.41 -18.63 6.49
C LEU A 106 45.38 -18.84 8.02
N SER A 107 46.54 -19.07 8.66
CA SER A 107 46.68 -19.11 10.13
C SER A 107 46.67 -17.72 10.79
N GLY A 108 46.73 -16.62 10.01
CA GLY A 108 46.61 -15.25 10.51
C GLY A 108 45.17 -14.72 10.56
N ALA A 109 44.81 -14.04 11.65
CA ALA A 109 43.48 -13.44 11.87
C ALA A 109 43.04 -12.46 10.75
N GLU A 110 43.97 -11.80 10.06
CA GLU A 110 43.68 -10.80 9.02
C GLU A 110 43.10 -11.41 7.72
N SER A 111 43.57 -12.59 7.30
CA SER A 111 43.10 -13.26 6.07
C SER A 111 41.65 -13.77 6.19
N SER A 112 41.25 -14.16 7.40
CA SER A 112 39.88 -14.58 7.70
C SER A 112 38.85 -13.45 7.63
N SER A 113 39.25 -12.26 8.07
CA SER A 113 38.44 -11.03 8.00
C SER A 113 38.20 -10.61 6.55
N LEU A 114 39.26 -10.65 5.72
CA LEU A 114 39.18 -10.39 4.28
C LEU A 114 38.22 -11.36 3.58
N THR A 115 38.26 -12.65 3.90
CA THR A 115 37.37 -13.65 3.28
C THR A 115 35.90 -13.46 3.70
N CYS A 116 35.61 -13.22 4.99
CA CYS A 116 34.26 -12.88 5.44
C CYS A 116 33.75 -11.57 4.82
N SER A 117 34.65 -10.59 4.62
CA SER A 117 34.30 -9.33 3.94
C SER A 117 33.91 -9.54 2.47
N ARG A 118 34.60 -10.44 1.75
CA ARG A 118 34.28 -10.82 0.37
C ARG A 118 32.92 -11.53 0.29
N ILE A 119 32.65 -12.47 1.18
CA ILE A 119 31.35 -13.16 1.25
C ILE A 119 30.24 -12.17 1.55
N ARG A 120 30.44 -11.27 2.53
CA ARG A 120 29.48 -10.23 2.87
C ARG A 120 29.18 -9.32 1.68
N ARG A 121 30.20 -8.90 0.91
CA ARG A 121 30.01 -8.09 -0.30
C ARG A 121 29.25 -8.85 -1.39
N SER A 122 29.60 -10.11 -1.64
CA SER A 122 28.91 -10.98 -2.60
C SER A 122 27.45 -11.20 -2.20
N TYR A 123 27.19 -11.44 -0.91
CA TYR A 123 25.85 -11.62 -0.39
C TYR A 123 25.01 -10.34 -0.51
N LYS A 124 25.57 -9.17 -0.15
CA LYS A 124 24.88 -7.89 -0.38
C LYS A 124 24.56 -7.66 -1.85
N TYR A 125 25.45 -8.02 -2.77
CA TYR A 125 25.17 -7.94 -4.21
C TYR A 125 23.99 -8.85 -4.60
N TYR A 126 23.96 -10.09 -4.12
CA TYR A 126 22.85 -11.02 -4.34
C TYR A 126 21.52 -10.47 -3.79
N VAL A 127 21.52 -9.94 -2.57
CA VAL A 127 20.32 -9.37 -1.94
C VAL A 127 19.84 -8.15 -2.73
N LYS A 128 20.74 -7.23 -3.13
CA LYS A 128 20.37 -6.13 -4.03
C LYS A 128 19.72 -6.67 -5.29
N TYR A 129 20.38 -7.59 -5.99
CA TYR A 129 19.85 -8.14 -7.24
C TYR A 129 18.47 -8.78 -7.07
N THR A 130 18.24 -9.50 -5.96
CA THR A 130 17.00 -10.22 -5.69
C THR A 130 15.84 -9.30 -5.32
N PHE A 131 16.07 -8.31 -4.45
CA PHE A 131 15.01 -7.44 -3.93
C PHE A 131 14.91 -6.09 -4.65
N HIS A 132 15.77 -5.80 -5.63
CA HIS A 132 15.71 -4.56 -6.40
C HIS A 132 14.46 -4.47 -7.26
N HIS A 133 13.98 -5.61 -7.76
CA HIS A 133 12.78 -5.71 -8.58
C HIS A 133 11.71 -6.55 -7.89
N ILE A 134 10.45 -6.15 -8.06
CA ILE A 134 9.28 -6.91 -7.65
C ILE A 134 8.33 -7.07 -8.83
N ASN A 135 7.39 -7.99 -8.69
CA ASN A 135 6.31 -8.16 -9.64
C ASN A 135 5.06 -7.49 -9.05
N ASP A 136 4.49 -6.55 -9.80
CA ASP A 136 3.11 -6.10 -9.53
C ASP A 136 2.18 -7.32 -9.62
N ARG A 137 1.07 -7.35 -8.88
CA ARG A 137 0.19 -8.54 -8.82
C ARG A 137 -0.44 -8.89 -10.19
N ASN A 138 -0.52 -7.91 -11.08
CA ASN A 138 -1.02 -8.06 -12.44
C ASN A 138 0.10 -8.19 -13.49
N ALA A 139 1.36 -8.34 -13.07
CA ALA A 139 2.51 -8.43 -13.97
C ALA A 139 2.39 -9.65 -14.90
N ARG A 140 2.71 -9.45 -16.18
CA ARG A 140 2.87 -10.54 -17.15
C ARG A 140 4.25 -11.17 -17.01
N PHE A 141 4.44 -12.32 -17.64
CA PHE A 141 5.75 -12.99 -17.67
C PHE A 141 6.84 -12.02 -18.18
N GLY A 142 7.86 -11.81 -17.35
CA GLY A 142 8.98 -10.92 -17.65
C GLY A 142 8.78 -9.45 -17.28
N GLU A 143 7.57 -9.03 -16.89
CA GLU A 143 7.32 -7.67 -16.39
C GLU A 143 7.74 -7.57 -14.93
N THR A 144 8.64 -6.63 -14.63
CA THR A 144 9.09 -6.34 -13.27
C THR A 144 9.19 -4.83 -13.07
N VAL A 145 9.03 -4.36 -11.84
CA VAL A 145 9.15 -2.95 -11.46
C VAL A 145 10.16 -2.79 -10.34
N LYS A 146 10.83 -1.64 -10.26
CA LYS A 146 11.80 -1.41 -9.18
C LYS A 146 11.04 -1.26 -7.86
N LEU A 147 11.51 -1.93 -6.81
CA LEU A 147 10.89 -1.86 -5.49
C LEU A 147 10.78 -0.40 -5.00
N ASN A 148 11.83 0.40 -5.18
CA ASN A 148 11.85 1.80 -4.77
C ASN A 148 10.84 2.69 -5.54
N GLN A 149 10.31 2.25 -6.69
CA GLN A 149 9.24 2.97 -7.40
C GLN A 149 7.85 2.62 -6.86
N ARG A 150 7.70 1.49 -6.15
CA ARG A 150 6.42 1.05 -5.56
C ARG A 150 6.37 1.22 -4.05
N TYR A 151 7.53 1.35 -3.42
CA TYR A 151 7.62 1.53 -1.98
C TYR A 151 7.39 3.00 -1.63
N THR A 152 6.34 3.26 -0.86
CA THR A 152 6.15 4.50 -0.13
C THR A 152 6.27 4.20 1.36
N ARG A 153 6.89 5.11 2.12
CA ARG A 153 7.06 4.95 3.56
C ARG A 153 5.68 4.82 4.23
N LEU A 154 5.53 3.77 5.03
CA LEU A 154 4.31 3.52 5.80
C LEU A 154 4.41 4.16 7.16
N GLN A 155 3.28 4.65 7.66
CA GLN A 155 3.17 5.13 9.03
C GLN A 155 3.09 3.94 9.99
N MET A 156 3.82 4.02 11.10
CA MET A 156 3.90 2.94 12.09
C MET A 156 3.85 3.49 13.51
N ILE A 157 3.32 2.71 14.45
CA ILE A 157 3.24 3.04 15.89
C ILE A 157 3.82 1.92 16.74
N LYS A 158 4.45 2.26 17.88
CA LYS A 158 5.04 1.28 18.82
C LYS A 158 3.99 0.70 19.79
N LYS A 159 2.90 0.12 19.27
CA LYS A 159 1.86 -0.52 20.10
C LYS A 159 1.19 -1.67 19.33
N HIS A 160 0.52 -2.55 20.07
CA HIS A 160 -0.57 -3.38 19.56
C HIS A 160 -1.90 -2.80 20.04
N ARG A 161 -2.73 -2.33 19.10
CA ARG A 161 -4.04 -1.73 19.43
C ARG A 161 -5.08 -2.77 19.79
N ASP A 162 -5.97 -2.36 20.69
CA ASP A 162 -7.10 -3.17 21.15
C ASP A 162 -8.09 -3.43 20.02
N GLU A 163 -8.92 -4.45 20.18
CA GLU A 163 -9.85 -4.88 19.14
C GLU A 163 -10.90 -3.82 18.81
N GLU A 164 -11.45 -3.13 19.82
CA GLU A 164 -12.44 -2.08 19.64
C GLU A 164 -11.91 -0.93 18.77
N GLU A 165 -10.66 -0.50 19.01
CA GLU A 165 -10.02 0.55 18.21
C GLU A 165 -9.87 0.14 16.75
N ARG A 166 -9.51 -1.14 16.50
CA ARG A 166 -9.38 -1.69 15.14
C ARG A 166 -10.73 -1.85 14.45
N GLN A 167 -11.77 -2.25 15.17
CA GLN A 167 -13.13 -2.35 14.62
C GLN A 167 -13.71 -0.97 14.30
N LEU A 168 -13.49 0.03 15.17
CA LEU A 168 -13.89 1.42 14.90
C LEU A 168 -13.23 1.95 13.63
N GLU A 169 -11.94 1.67 13.41
CA GLU A 169 -11.26 2.02 12.17
C GLU A 169 -11.93 1.35 10.94
N LEU A 170 -12.24 0.06 11.01
CA LEU A 170 -12.89 -0.70 9.92
C LEU A 170 -14.33 -0.25 9.62
N LEU A 171 -15.05 0.24 10.63
CA LEU A 171 -16.42 0.76 10.53
C LEU A 171 -16.48 2.20 10.01
N SER A 172 -15.35 2.91 10.05
CA SER A 172 -15.28 4.31 9.67
C SER A 172 -14.92 4.49 8.20
N SER A 173 -15.42 5.55 7.58
CA SER A 173 -15.08 5.94 6.21
C SER A 173 -15.04 7.47 6.09
N GLY A 174 -14.46 7.99 5.00
CA GLY A 174 -14.30 9.44 4.82
C GLY A 174 -13.51 10.10 5.95
N SER A 175 -13.91 11.32 6.33
CA SER A 175 -13.24 12.12 7.36
C SER A 175 -13.16 11.42 8.73
N SER A 176 -14.18 10.67 9.13
CA SER A 176 -14.18 9.96 10.42
C SER A 176 -13.06 8.93 10.52
N HIS A 177 -12.69 8.27 9.41
CA HIS A 177 -11.55 7.35 9.40
C HIS A 177 -10.23 8.09 9.55
N LEU A 178 -10.08 9.24 8.87
CA LEU A 178 -8.88 10.08 9.00
C LEU A 178 -8.69 10.59 10.44
N ASP A 179 -9.78 11.06 11.07
CA ASP A 179 -9.76 11.51 12.47
C ASP A 179 -9.37 10.38 13.45
N ILE A 180 -9.74 9.13 13.17
CA ILE A 180 -9.32 7.97 13.97
C ILE A 180 -7.83 7.71 13.79
N MET A 181 -7.33 7.75 12.56
CA MET A 181 -5.90 7.57 12.28
C MET A 181 -5.06 8.66 12.96
N ASP A 182 -5.47 9.92 12.86
CA ASP A 182 -4.73 11.05 13.44
C ASP A 182 -4.70 10.96 14.98
N ARG A 183 -5.84 10.66 15.61
CA ARG A 183 -5.88 10.42 17.06
C ARG A 183 -4.98 9.25 17.49
N ALA A 184 -4.90 8.18 16.70
CA ALA A 184 -3.99 7.08 17.00
C ALA A 184 -2.51 7.53 16.95
N LEU A 185 -2.15 8.45 16.05
CA LEU A 185 -0.80 9.00 15.96
C LEU A 185 -0.47 9.99 17.08
N GLU A 186 -1.47 10.69 17.61
CA GLU A 186 -1.31 11.55 18.78
C GLU A 186 -1.18 10.74 20.08
N ASN A 187 -1.96 9.66 20.19
CA ASN A 187 -2.01 8.84 21.40
C ASN A 187 -0.85 7.85 21.52
N TYR A 188 -0.19 7.49 20.41
CA TYR A 188 0.84 6.46 20.37
C TYR A 188 2.15 6.97 19.77
N SER A 189 3.28 6.49 20.31
CA SER A 189 4.59 6.89 19.81
C SER A 189 4.80 6.43 18.37
N PRO A 190 4.94 7.35 17.41
CA PRO A 190 5.25 6.99 16.02
C PRO A 190 6.64 6.36 15.95
N THR A 191 6.84 5.47 14.99
CA THR A 191 8.13 4.85 14.73
C THR A 191 8.36 4.68 13.25
N THR A 192 9.61 4.37 12.90
CA THR A 192 10.03 4.14 11.54
C THR A 192 10.86 2.87 11.45
N ILE A 193 11.14 2.42 10.23
CA ILE A 193 11.99 1.25 10.00
C ILE A 193 13.37 1.46 10.61
N GLU A 194 13.94 2.66 10.51
CA GLU A 194 15.28 2.96 11.02
C GLU A 194 15.37 2.81 12.55
N ALA A 195 14.25 3.09 13.25
CA ALA A 195 14.19 3.16 14.71
C ALA A 195 13.73 1.85 15.38
N LEU A 196 13.47 0.76 14.63
CA LEU A 196 12.95 -0.48 15.20
C LEU A 196 13.88 -1.07 16.27
N PHE A 197 15.20 -0.94 16.07
CA PHE A 197 16.26 -1.40 16.97
C PHE A 197 16.92 -0.27 17.76
N ASP A 198 16.24 0.86 17.95
CA ASP A 198 16.75 1.90 18.83
C ASP A 198 16.48 1.53 20.29
N PRO A 199 17.39 1.88 21.22
CA PRO A 199 17.19 1.65 22.65
C PRO A 199 15.86 2.22 23.13
N ASP A 200 15.22 1.54 24.08
CA ASP A 200 14.10 2.12 24.83
C ASP A 200 14.59 3.12 25.91
N GLU A 201 13.67 3.60 26.74
CA GLU A 201 13.95 4.58 27.79
C GLU A 201 14.97 4.07 28.83
N ASP A 202 15.03 2.75 29.03
CA ASP A 202 15.97 2.09 29.93
C ASP A 202 17.31 1.75 29.25
N GLY A 203 17.48 2.10 27.98
CA GLY A 203 18.68 1.83 27.19
C GLY A 203 18.76 0.39 26.66
N TYR A 204 17.70 -0.42 26.81
CA TYR A 204 17.66 -1.78 26.30
C TYR A 204 17.40 -1.80 24.78
N ILE A 205 18.22 -2.55 24.05
CA ILE A 205 18.08 -2.73 22.61
C ILE A 205 17.22 -3.96 22.36
N PRO A 206 16.05 -3.84 21.70
CA PRO A 206 15.18 -4.98 21.44
C PRO A 206 15.89 -6.01 20.55
N GLN A 207 15.78 -7.29 20.88
CA GLN A 207 16.28 -8.39 20.05
C GLN A 207 15.19 -8.94 19.14
N ILE A 208 13.93 -8.93 19.57
CA ILE A 208 12.78 -9.40 18.79
C ILE A 208 11.78 -8.26 18.59
N VAL A 209 11.65 -7.84 17.33
CA VAL A 209 10.64 -6.87 16.88
C VAL A 209 9.54 -7.60 16.12
N ILE A 210 8.30 -7.48 16.57
CA ILE A 210 7.14 -7.97 15.84
C ILE A 210 6.51 -6.83 15.05
N LEU A 211 6.49 -6.98 13.73
CA LEU A 211 5.86 -6.04 12.80
C LEU A 211 4.50 -6.60 12.37
N GLN A 212 3.42 -5.99 12.86
CA GLN A 212 2.06 -6.47 12.65
C GLN A 212 1.21 -5.51 11.80
N GLY A 213 0.12 -6.04 11.28
CA GLY A 213 -0.94 -5.27 10.64
C GLY A 213 -1.85 -6.17 9.79
N PRO A 214 -2.96 -5.64 9.27
CA PRO A 214 -3.92 -6.41 8.51
C PRO A 214 -3.36 -6.92 7.17
N ALA A 215 -4.11 -7.80 6.51
CA ALA A 215 -3.76 -8.27 5.17
C ALA A 215 -3.68 -7.07 4.19
N GLY A 216 -2.70 -7.07 3.29
CA GLY A 216 -2.56 -6.02 2.27
C GLY A 216 -1.98 -4.68 2.76
N ILE A 217 -1.70 -4.50 4.05
CA ILE A 217 -1.13 -3.26 4.60
C ILE A 217 0.34 -2.99 4.19
N GLY A 218 1.02 -3.97 3.58
CA GLY A 218 2.38 -3.80 3.05
C GLY A 218 3.51 -4.48 3.83
N LYS A 219 3.21 -5.37 4.80
CA LYS A 219 4.23 -6.10 5.60
C LYS A 219 5.38 -6.72 4.77
N THR A 220 5.06 -7.56 3.79
CA THR A 220 6.08 -8.19 2.90
C THR A 220 6.86 -7.18 2.07
N ILE A 221 6.22 -6.10 1.62
CA ILE A 221 6.89 -5.05 0.85
C ILE A 221 7.87 -4.28 1.75
N THR A 222 7.51 -4.02 3.00
CA THR A 222 8.41 -3.50 4.04
C THR A 222 9.58 -4.44 4.29
N SER A 223 9.32 -5.75 4.40
CA SER A 223 10.35 -6.78 4.54
C SER A 223 11.38 -6.73 3.41
N HIS A 224 10.91 -6.66 2.16
CA HIS A 224 11.78 -6.54 0.99
C HIS A 224 12.56 -5.22 0.98
N LYS A 225 11.93 -4.13 1.44
CA LYS A 225 12.60 -2.82 1.52
C LYS A 225 13.74 -2.83 2.54
N ILE A 226 13.54 -3.45 3.70
CA ILE A 226 14.59 -3.62 4.72
C ILE A 226 15.79 -4.37 4.13
N MET A 227 15.54 -5.48 3.41
CA MET A 227 16.60 -6.25 2.74
C MET A 227 17.36 -5.40 1.71
N LEU A 228 16.64 -4.68 0.85
CA LEU A 228 17.23 -3.86 -0.21
C LEU A 228 18.07 -2.71 0.36
N ASP A 229 17.58 -2.01 1.37
CA ASP A 229 18.26 -0.85 1.98
C ASP A 229 19.48 -1.27 2.79
N TRP A 230 19.37 -2.36 3.55
CA TRP A 230 20.52 -2.93 4.25
C TRP A 230 21.60 -3.36 3.26
N ALA A 231 21.23 -4.03 2.18
CA ALA A 231 22.20 -4.43 1.16
C ALA A 231 22.80 -3.20 0.44
N SER A 232 22.00 -2.15 0.26
CA SER A 232 22.39 -0.86 -0.33
C SER A 232 23.34 -0.04 0.51
N GLY A 233 23.40 -0.30 1.81
CA GLY A 233 24.25 0.43 2.74
C GLY A 233 23.55 1.58 3.46
N SER A 234 22.23 1.73 3.29
CA SER A 234 21.45 2.83 3.86
C SER A 234 20.75 2.49 5.18
N LEU A 235 20.71 1.20 5.57
CA LEU A 235 20.00 0.76 6.77
C LEU A 235 20.84 -0.22 7.61
N TYR A 236 20.91 -0.01 8.92
CA TYR A 236 21.51 -0.90 9.93
C TYR A 236 22.97 -1.36 9.71
N GLN A 237 23.81 -0.55 9.08
CA GLN A 237 25.20 -0.93 8.78
C GLN A 237 26.09 -1.05 10.04
N ASP A 238 25.78 -0.25 11.05
CA ASP A 238 26.39 -0.23 12.37
C ASP A 238 25.90 -1.38 13.26
N LYS A 239 24.65 -1.81 13.07
CA LYS A 239 23.99 -2.84 13.87
C LYS A 239 24.28 -4.26 13.36
N PHE A 240 24.16 -4.53 12.05
CA PHE A 240 24.19 -5.90 11.51
C PHE A 240 25.16 -6.11 10.34
N ASN A 241 25.97 -7.17 10.44
CA ASN A 241 26.86 -7.64 9.37
C ASN A 241 26.12 -8.47 8.31
N TYR A 242 25.08 -9.20 8.72
CA TYR A 242 24.27 -10.07 7.86
C TYR A 242 22.78 -9.91 8.21
N VAL A 243 21.94 -9.80 7.18
CA VAL A 243 20.49 -9.86 7.32
C VAL A 243 19.99 -11.00 6.44
N PHE A 244 19.32 -11.99 7.03
CA PHE A 244 18.79 -13.16 6.32
C PHE A 244 17.28 -13.08 6.20
N TYR A 245 16.78 -13.20 4.97
CA TYR A 245 15.36 -13.24 4.67
C TYR A 245 14.84 -14.68 4.71
N ILE A 246 13.76 -14.91 5.45
CA ILE A 246 13.11 -16.20 5.60
C ILE A 246 11.63 -16.04 5.28
N SER A 247 11.19 -16.58 4.14
CA SER A 247 9.78 -16.61 3.74
C SER A 247 9.08 -17.84 4.32
N CYS A 248 8.09 -17.64 5.17
CA CYS A 248 7.30 -18.74 5.74
C CYS A 248 6.56 -19.53 4.64
N ARG A 249 6.14 -18.87 3.56
CA ARG A 249 5.54 -19.53 2.38
C ARG A 249 6.50 -20.52 1.72
N GLU A 250 7.77 -20.17 1.61
CA GLU A 250 8.80 -21.02 1.02
C GLU A 250 9.19 -22.15 1.97
N ILE A 251 9.24 -21.87 3.28
CA ILE A 251 9.48 -22.88 4.31
C ILE A 251 8.47 -24.03 4.22
N ASN A 252 7.18 -23.72 4.01
CA ASN A 252 6.13 -24.74 3.88
C ASN A 252 6.38 -25.75 2.75
N GLN A 253 7.24 -25.45 1.78
CA GLN A 253 7.56 -26.33 0.65
C GLN A 253 8.74 -27.27 0.95
N ILE A 254 9.47 -27.02 2.04
CA ILE A 254 10.61 -27.82 2.45
C ILE A 254 10.10 -29.07 3.18
N LYS A 255 10.48 -30.24 2.67
CA LYS A 255 10.19 -31.54 3.30
C LYS A 255 11.47 -32.13 3.88
N GLY A 256 11.38 -32.74 5.05
CA GLY A 256 12.48 -33.45 5.72
C GLY A 256 13.28 -32.58 6.68
N ASN A 257 14.46 -33.08 7.06
CA ASN A 257 15.34 -32.44 8.02
C ASN A 257 16.34 -31.51 7.33
N LEU A 258 16.66 -30.40 7.99
CA LEU A 258 17.56 -29.37 7.50
C LEU A 258 18.22 -28.65 8.69
N SER A 259 19.53 -28.43 8.63
CA SER A 259 20.25 -27.56 9.56
C SER A 259 20.02 -26.07 9.27
N ILE A 260 20.28 -25.19 10.26
CA ILE A 260 20.19 -23.73 10.06
C ILE A 260 21.19 -23.27 9.01
N ALA A 261 22.40 -23.83 9.00
CA ALA A 261 23.40 -23.54 7.98
C ALA A 261 22.87 -23.87 6.56
N ALA A 262 22.23 -25.04 6.40
CA ALA A 262 21.66 -25.44 5.12
C ALA A 262 20.43 -24.59 4.74
N LEU A 263 19.59 -24.19 5.70
CA LEU A 263 18.48 -23.26 5.47
C LEU A 263 18.98 -21.92 4.93
N LEU A 264 20.01 -21.33 5.54
CA LEU A 264 20.58 -20.06 5.10
C LEU A 264 21.24 -20.20 3.73
N SER A 265 21.99 -21.28 3.48
CA SER A 265 22.54 -21.54 2.15
C SER A 265 21.47 -21.69 1.07
N ARG A 266 20.29 -22.25 1.39
CA ARG A 266 19.18 -22.46 0.46
C ARG A 266 18.37 -21.18 0.22
N MET A 267 17.85 -20.55 1.28
CA MET A 267 16.95 -19.40 1.21
C MET A 267 17.68 -18.13 0.78
N CYS A 268 18.92 -17.97 1.24
CA CYS A 268 19.71 -16.78 0.96
C CYS A 268 20.74 -16.99 -0.16
N LYS A 269 20.69 -18.15 -0.84
CA LYS A 269 21.63 -18.59 -1.90
C LYS A 269 23.10 -18.37 -1.55
N LEU A 270 23.43 -18.41 -0.26
CA LEU A 270 24.78 -18.20 0.24
C LEU A 270 25.57 -19.51 0.11
N LYS A 271 26.30 -19.66 -0.99
CA LYS A 271 27.22 -20.78 -1.21
C LYS A 271 28.59 -20.44 -0.63
N CYS A 272 28.85 -20.83 0.61
CA CYS A 272 30.17 -20.73 1.21
C CYS A 272 30.57 -22.06 1.86
N GLN A 273 31.88 -22.27 2.02
CA GLN A 273 32.39 -23.48 2.65
C GLN A 273 31.91 -23.58 4.10
N LYS A 274 31.73 -24.80 4.62
CA LYS A 274 31.22 -25.08 5.97
C LYS A 274 31.91 -24.23 7.06
N HIS A 275 33.23 -24.11 6.98
CA HIS A 275 34.04 -23.34 7.94
C HIS A 275 33.73 -21.83 7.91
N LEU A 276 33.36 -21.28 6.75
CA LEU A 276 32.98 -19.86 6.59
C LEU A 276 31.59 -19.61 7.13
N MET A 277 30.64 -20.52 6.86
CA MET A 277 29.31 -20.46 7.46
C MET A 277 29.39 -20.51 8.98
N LYS A 278 30.26 -21.38 9.54
CA LYS A 278 30.48 -21.45 10.99
C LYS A 278 30.91 -20.10 11.57
N ARG A 279 31.89 -19.44 10.93
CA ARG A 279 32.36 -18.10 11.35
C ARG A 279 31.28 -17.02 11.26
N ILE A 280 30.41 -17.08 10.25
CA ILE A 280 29.27 -16.17 10.15
C ILE A 280 28.35 -16.36 11.36
N LEU A 281 27.99 -17.61 11.66
CA LEU A 281 27.09 -17.96 12.77
C LEU A 281 27.68 -17.68 14.16
N GLU A 282 29.01 -17.75 14.31
CA GLU A 282 29.73 -17.33 15.52
C GLU A 282 29.53 -15.82 15.82
N GLN A 283 29.30 -14.99 14.79
CA GLN A 283 28.96 -13.56 14.93
C GLN A 283 27.46 -13.33 15.11
N SER A 284 26.76 -14.21 15.84
CA SER A 284 25.30 -14.20 15.96
C SER A 284 24.72 -12.86 16.41
N ASN A 285 25.41 -12.08 17.24
CA ASN A 285 24.99 -10.74 17.69
C ASN A 285 24.99 -9.66 16.57
N LYS A 286 25.58 -9.96 15.41
CA LYS A 286 25.59 -9.10 14.23
C LYS A 286 24.73 -9.67 13.10
N ILE A 287 23.83 -10.61 13.42
CA ILE A 287 22.89 -11.22 12.47
C ILE A 287 21.47 -10.76 12.80
N LEU A 288 20.74 -10.36 11.76
CA LEU A 288 19.30 -10.14 11.80
C LEU A 288 18.58 -11.19 10.94
N PHE A 289 17.61 -11.87 11.51
CA PHE A 289 16.67 -12.73 10.77
C PHE A 289 15.37 -11.95 10.52
N LEU A 290 14.99 -11.86 9.25
CA LEU A 290 13.74 -11.26 8.84
C LEU A 290 12.77 -12.38 8.42
N ILE A 291 11.89 -12.75 9.33
CA ILE A 291 10.94 -13.84 9.17
C ILE A 291 9.63 -13.24 8.66
N ASP A 292 9.32 -13.46 7.38
CA ASP A 292 8.17 -12.87 6.72
C ASP A 292 6.98 -13.84 6.66
N GLY A 293 5.80 -13.37 7.10
CA GLY A 293 4.53 -14.07 6.97
C GLY A 293 4.36 -15.22 7.96
N LEU A 294 4.65 -15.01 9.25
CA LEU A 294 4.52 -16.08 10.26
C LEU A 294 3.12 -16.70 10.30
N ASP A 295 2.09 -15.91 10.03
CA ASP A 295 0.68 -16.34 9.90
C ASP A 295 0.44 -17.38 8.80
N GLU A 296 1.38 -17.57 7.88
CA GLU A 296 1.21 -18.43 6.71
C GLU A 296 1.87 -19.80 6.88
N LEU A 297 2.48 -20.08 8.04
CA LEU A 297 3.06 -21.39 8.35
C LEU A 297 1.97 -22.45 8.52
N LYS A 298 2.15 -23.58 7.82
CA LYS A 298 1.16 -24.68 7.80
C LYS A 298 1.31 -25.70 8.92
N PHE A 299 2.36 -25.57 9.74
CA PHE A 299 2.62 -26.47 10.86
C PHE A 299 2.53 -25.70 12.18
N SER A 300 2.07 -26.37 13.22
CA SER A 300 1.98 -25.76 14.54
C SER A 300 3.38 -25.52 15.11
N ILE A 301 3.58 -24.33 15.68
CA ILE A 301 4.77 -23.98 16.47
C ILE A 301 4.71 -24.66 17.86
N GLU A 302 3.56 -25.25 18.21
CA GLU A 302 3.27 -25.87 19.51
C GLU A 302 3.79 -27.31 19.62
N ASP A 303 3.87 -28.05 18.51
CA ASP A 303 4.15 -29.50 18.49
C ASP A 303 5.65 -29.87 18.60
N GLY A 304 6.52 -28.89 18.78
CA GLY A 304 7.96 -29.11 18.91
C GLY A 304 8.36 -29.44 20.34
N ALA A 305 8.70 -30.70 20.63
CA ALA A 305 9.52 -31.03 21.80
C ALA A 305 10.76 -30.12 21.87
N GLU A 306 11.15 -29.69 23.06
CA GLU A 306 12.39 -28.94 23.27
C GLU A 306 13.59 -29.85 22.94
N ILE A 307 14.09 -29.72 21.71
CA ILE A 307 15.36 -30.31 21.30
C ILE A 307 16.37 -29.17 21.33
N ASP A 308 17.32 -29.24 22.26
CA ASP A 308 18.45 -28.32 22.27
C ASP A 308 19.30 -28.57 21.01
N ILE A 309 19.37 -27.54 20.16
CA ILE A 309 20.18 -27.58 18.93
C ILE A 309 21.51 -26.90 19.25
N ASP A 310 22.46 -27.69 19.74
CA ASP A 310 23.80 -27.19 20.12
C ASP A 310 24.69 -26.92 18.89
N ASP A 311 24.49 -27.68 17.79
CA ASP A 311 25.26 -27.53 16.56
C ASP A 311 24.41 -26.90 15.43
N PRO A 312 24.75 -25.69 14.91
CA PRO A 312 24.09 -25.08 13.77
C PRO A 312 24.15 -25.89 12.45
N PHE A 313 24.94 -26.96 12.41
CA PHE A 313 25.03 -27.90 11.29
C PHE A 313 24.27 -29.21 11.51
N GLN A 314 23.60 -29.38 12.65
CA GLN A 314 22.76 -30.54 12.93
C GLN A 314 21.46 -30.47 12.13
N ASP A 315 21.14 -31.55 11.40
CA ASP A 315 19.89 -31.64 10.65
C ASP A 315 18.73 -32.01 11.58
N VAL A 316 17.77 -31.10 11.68
CA VAL A 316 16.54 -31.27 12.46
C VAL A 316 15.33 -31.01 11.56
N PRO A 317 14.11 -31.47 11.91
CA PRO A 317 12.95 -31.13 11.10
C PRO A 317 12.75 -29.61 11.07
N ILE A 318 12.34 -29.08 9.91
CA ILE A 318 12.22 -27.63 9.67
C ILE A 318 11.33 -26.90 10.69
N THR A 319 10.33 -27.61 11.22
CA THR A 319 9.40 -27.13 12.23
C THR A 319 10.11 -26.82 13.54
N PHE A 320 11.00 -27.72 13.99
CA PHE A 320 11.84 -27.52 15.18
C PHE A 320 12.83 -26.38 14.95
N LEU A 321 13.47 -26.33 13.78
CA LEU A 321 14.46 -25.29 13.49
C LEU A 321 13.89 -23.87 13.61
N LEU A 322 12.72 -23.64 13.03
CA LEU A 322 12.07 -22.33 13.07
C LEU A 322 11.58 -21.99 14.49
N ASN A 323 11.05 -22.97 15.21
CA ASN A 323 10.64 -22.80 16.60
C ASN A 323 11.83 -22.44 17.51
N SER A 324 12.95 -23.16 17.39
CA SER A 324 14.18 -22.88 18.14
C SER A 324 14.75 -21.50 17.83
N LEU A 325 14.61 -21.01 16.59
CA LEU A 325 15.04 -19.65 16.22
C LEU A 325 14.13 -18.57 16.85
N LEU A 326 12.81 -18.75 16.75
CA LEU A 326 11.81 -17.81 17.29
C LEU A 326 11.89 -17.72 18.82
N ARG A 327 12.08 -18.86 19.51
CA ARG A 327 12.22 -18.95 20.97
C ARG A 327 13.62 -18.65 21.49
N LYS A 328 14.58 -18.34 20.61
CA LYS A 328 15.98 -18.07 20.97
C LYS A 328 16.73 -19.24 21.61
N HIS A 329 16.36 -20.48 21.31
CA HIS A 329 17.15 -21.67 21.70
C HIS A 329 18.39 -21.88 20.82
N ILE A 330 18.32 -21.43 19.56
CA ILE A 330 19.47 -21.41 18.64
C ILE A 330 19.81 -19.96 18.27
N LEU A 331 21.10 -19.63 18.15
CA LEU A 331 21.57 -18.28 17.83
C LEU A 331 20.96 -17.21 18.75
N VAL A 332 20.97 -17.48 20.06
CA VAL A 332 20.28 -16.73 21.13
C VAL A 332 20.40 -15.21 20.97
N ILE A 333 21.62 -14.71 20.79
CA ILE A 333 21.94 -13.27 20.77
C ILE A 333 21.71 -12.57 19.42
N SER A 334 21.15 -13.25 18.42
CA SER A 334 20.76 -12.63 17.14
C SER A 334 19.61 -11.63 17.29
N SER A 335 19.27 -10.90 16.23
CA SER A 335 18.05 -10.10 16.20
C SER A 335 17.02 -10.69 15.24
N LEU A 336 15.74 -10.45 15.50
CA LEU A 336 14.63 -10.92 14.67
C LEU A 336 13.68 -9.75 14.38
N ILE A 337 13.27 -9.63 13.11
CA ILE A 337 12.02 -8.98 12.73
C ILE A 337 11.08 -10.08 12.28
N VAL A 338 9.93 -10.18 12.92
CA VAL A 338 8.90 -11.16 12.56
C VAL A 338 7.70 -10.40 12.04
N THR A 339 7.31 -10.64 10.79
CA THR A 339 6.06 -10.08 10.25
C THR A 339 4.92 -11.06 10.44
N THR A 340 3.79 -10.56 10.89
CA THR A 340 2.61 -11.39 11.13
C THR A 340 1.33 -10.58 11.06
N ARG A 341 0.19 -11.24 10.92
CA ARG A 341 -1.10 -10.62 11.26
C ARG A 341 -1.31 -10.61 12.78
N PRO A 342 -2.14 -9.68 13.31
CA PRO A 342 -2.47 -9.62 14.74
C PRO A 342 -2.95 -10.96 15.31
N VAL A 343 -3.64 -11.75 14.50
CA VAL A 343 -4.07 -13.13 14.80
C VAL A 343 -3.01 -13.98 15.51
N THR A 344 -1.89 -14.13 14.83
CA THR A 344 -0.90 -15.13 15.16
C THR A 344 -0.05 -14.60 16.31
N LEU A 345 -0.19 -13.31 16.60
CA LEU A 345 0.51 -12.59 17.64
C LEU A 345 0.09 -13.05 19.02
N ASP A 346 -1.19 -13.43 19.23
CA ASP A 346 -1.64 -13.93 20.54
C ASP A 346 -1.18 -15.36 20.81
N LYS A 347 -1.09 -16.18 19.76
CA LYS A 347 -0.36 -17.46 19.85
C LYS A 347 1.10 -17.19 20.10
N LEU A 348 1.72 -16.31 19.33
CA LEU A 348 3.14 -15.97 19.41
C LEU A 348 3.53 -15.45 20.80
N ARG A 349 2.70 -14.61 21.43
CA ARG A 349 2.89 -14.07 22.79
C ARG A 349 3.08 -15.14 23.85
N LYS A 350 2.40 -16.27 23.72
CA LYS A 350 2.50 -17.40 24.66
C LYS A 350 3.85 -18.11 24.56
N TRP A 351 4.51 -18.04 23.40
CA TRP A 351 5.66 -18.88 23.06
C TRP A 351 6.96 -18.09 22.85
N VAL A 352 6.87 -16.81 22.47
CA VAL A 352 7.99 -15.97 22.10
C VAL A 352 7.96 -14.69 22.93
N LYS A 353 9.03 -14.50 23.71
CA LYS A 353 9.24 -13.27 24.45
C LYS A 353 9.64 -12.16 23.49
N CYS A 354 8.68 -11.34 23.08
CA CYS A 354 8.91 -10.19 22.22
C CYS A 354 9.29 -8.96 23.03
N ASP A 355 10.24 -8.19 22.52
CA ASP A 355 10.72 -6.95 23.15
C ASP A 355 9.98 -5.71 22.65
N ARG A 356 9.52 -5.72 21.39
CA ARG A 356 8.87 -4.56 20.77
C ARG A 356 7.80 -4.94 19.75
N TYR A 357 6.60 -4.40 19.93
CA TYR A 357 5.51 -4.47 18.97
C TYR A 357 5.44 -3.19 18.13
N VAL A 358 5.29 -3.36 16.83
CA VAL A 358 5.11 -2.27 15.88
C VAL A 358 3.93 -2.59 14.97
N GLU A 359 2.94 -1.71 14.96
CA GLU A 359 1.77 -1.81 14.08
C GLU A 359 1.90 -0.86 12.89
N ILE A 360 1.65 -1.38 11.70
CA ILE A 360 1.62 -0.61 10.46
C ILE A 360 0.21 -0.03 10.27
N MET A 361 0.12 1.30 10.18
CA MET A 361 -1.13 2.04 10.02
C MET A 361 -1.50 2.30 8.54
N GLY A 362 -0.56 2.17 7.61
CA GLY A 362 -0.78 2.41 6.18
C GLY A 362 -0.26 3.78 5.71
N PHE A 363 -0.97 4.39 4.76
CA PHE A 363 -0.60 5.67 4.13
C PHE A 363 -1.34 6.86 4.73
N THR A 364 -0.57 7.87 5.13
CA THR A 364 -1.08 9.24 5.37
C THR A 364 -1.50 9.90 4.05
N GLY A 365 -2.17 11.06 4.12
CA GLY A 365 -2.49 11.85 2.92
C GLY A 365 -1.27 12.12 2.04
N GLU A 366 -0.16 12.57 2.64
CA GLU A 366 1.11 12.81 1.95
C GLU A 366 1.69 11.53 1.31
N ASN A 367 1.60 10.39 2.01
CA ASN A 367 2.05 9.11 1.47
C ASN A 367 1.23 8.70 0.24
N ARG A 368 -0.08 8.96 0.22
CA ARG A 368 -0.94 8.69 -0.95
C ARG A 368 -0.47 9.50 -2.15
N GLU A 369 -0.22 10.79 -1.98
CA GLU A 369 0.28 11.66 -3.07
C GLU A 369 1.65 11.19 -3.61
N ALA A 370 2.57 10.85 -2.70
CA ALA A 370 3.87 10.30 -3.07
C ALA A 370 3.73 8.96 -3.79
N TYR A 371 2.80 8.11 -3.36
CA TYR A 371 2.54 6.82 -4.02
C TYR A 371 2.04 7.02 -5.45
N PHE A 372 1.05 7.88 -5.69
CA PHE A 372 0.58 8.20 -7.04
C PHE A 372 1.73 8.75 -7.90
N SER A 373 2.50 9.69 -7.36
CA SER A 373 3.63 10.28 -8.08
C SER A 373 4.70 9.25 -8.47
N ASN A 374 4.95 8.25 -7.62
CA ASN A 374 5.92 7.18 -7.89
C ASN A 374 5.34 6.05 -8.76
N PHE A 375 4.02 5.84 -8.71
CA PHE A 375 3.37 4.74 -9.40
C PHE A 375 3.28 4.99 -10.91
N PHE A 376 2.88 6.19 -11.29
CA PHE A 376 2.75 6.62 -12.67
C PHE A 376 4.10 7.12 -13.19
N GLU A 377 4.46 6.69 -14.40
CA GLU A 377 5.70 7.14 -15.04
C GLU A 377 5.57 8.56 -15.59
N ASN A 378 4.35 8.93 -16.01
CA ASN A 378 4.01 10.28 -16.46
C ASN A 378 3.42 11.09 -15.30
N LYS A 379 4.02 12.25 -15.02
CA LYS A 379 3.57 13.16 -13.96
C LYS A 379 2.18 13.74 -14.20
N GLU A 380 1.78 13.95 -15.46
CA GLU A 380 0.46 14.46 -15.82
C GLU A 380 -0.62 13.41 -15.53
N GLU A 381 -0.36 12.15 -15.89
CA GLU A 381 -1.25 11.02 -15.56
C GLU A 381 -1.37 10.83 -14.04
N ALA A 382 -0.26 11.00 -13.31
CA ALA A 382 -0.23 10.96 -11.86
C ALA A 382 -1.12 12.06 -11.25
N ALA A 383 -0.95 13.30 -11.72
CA ALA A 383 -1.70 14.46 -11.24
C ALA A 383 -3.19 14.34 -11.56
N GLN A 384 -3.55 13.94 -12.79
CA GLN A 384 -4.94 13.71 -13.18
C GLN A 384 -5.60 12.60 -12.34
N SER A 385 -4.89 11.48 -12.14
CA SER A 385 -5.39 10.36 -11.34
C SER A 385 -5.55 10.73 -9.87
N LEU A 386 -4.58 11.44 -9.30
CA LEU A 386 -4.62 11.91 -7.92
C LEU A 386 -5.75 12.91 -7.71
N HIS A 387 -5.96 13.84 -8.65
CA HIS A 387 -7.05 14.80 -8.60
C HIS A 387 -8.40 14.08 -8.51
N LEU A 388 -8.66 13.13 -9.41
CA LEU A 388 -9.91 12.36 -9.42
C LEU A 388 -10.17 11.61 -8.12
N VAL A 389 -9.12 11.06 -7.52
CA VAL A 389 -9.25 10.33 -6.25
C VAL A 389 -9.45 11.30 -5.08
N LYS A 390 -8.77 12.45 -5.07
CA LYS A 390 -8.98 13.50 -4.05
C LYS A 390 -10.38 14.11 -4.11
N GLU A 391 -10.99 14.20 -5.29
CA GLU A 391 -12.37 14.64 -5.44
C GLU A 391 -13.40 13.67 -4.85
N ASN A 392 -12.99 12.47 -4.44
CA ASN A 392 -13.85 11.45 -3.86
C ASN A 392 -13.30 11.01 -2.49
N ASP A 393 -13.81 11.61 -1.42
CA ASP A 393 -13.32 11.40 -0.05
C ASP A 393 -13.32 9.94 0.38
N ILE A 394 -14.31 9.16 -0.05
CA ILE A 394 -14.40 7.71 0.24
C ILE A 394 -13.24 6.97 -0.42
N LEU A 395 -12.97 7.24 -1.69
CA LEU A 395 -11.86 6.61 -2.42
C LEU A 395 -10.51 7.09 -1.93
N PHE A 396 -10.37 8.37 -1.61
CA PHE A 396 -9.15 8.91 -1.04
C PHE A 396 -8.83 8.26 0.31
N THR A 397 -9.85 8.04 1.14
CA THR A 397 -9.73 7.35 2.43
C THR A 397 -9.35 5.89 2.23
N LEU A 398 -9.99 5.18 1.31
CA LEU A 398 -9.64 3.81 0.95
C LEU A 398 -8.17 3.63 0.53
N CYS A 399 -7.58 4.64 -0.11
CA CYS A 399 -6.17 4.64 -0.48
C CYS A 399 -5.22 4.74 0.73
N SER A 400 -5.72 4.81 1.98
CA SER A 400 -4.92 4.60 3.19
C SER A 400 -4.30 3.20 3.23
N LEU A 401 -5.02 2.19 2.71
CA LEU A 401 -4.50 0.83 2.55
C LEU A 401 -3.65 0.73 1.27
N PRO A 402 -2.35 0.37 1.34
CA PRO A 402 -1.48 0.32 0.18
C PRO A 402 -1.96 -0.59 -0.95
N ILE A 403 -2.61 -1.70 -0.61
CA ILE A 403 -3.20 -2.60 -1.61
C ILE A 403 -4.34 -1.91 -2.39
N THR A 404 -5.21 -1.17 -1.71
CA THR A 404 -6.31 -0.46 -2.36
C THR A 404 -5.78 0.68 -3.21
N CYS A 405 -4.80 1.42 -2.70
CA CYS A 405 -4.08 2.45 -3.44
C CYS A 405 -3.45 1.89 -4.73
N TRP A 406 -2.76 0.74 -4.64
CA TRP A 406 -2.22 0.04 -5.81
C TRP A 406 -3.31 -0.36 -6.82
N ILE A 407 -4.45 -0.88 -6.36
CA ILE A 407 -5.57 -1.26 -7.24
C ILE A 407 -6.10 -0.03 -7.96
N VAL A 408 -6.40 1.06 -7.24
CA VAL A 408 -6.89 2.31 -7.81
C VAL A 408 -5.91 2.86 -8.85
N CYS A 409 -4.61 2.94 -8.53
CA CYS A 409 -3.62 3.41 -9.50
C CYS A 409 -3.51 2.51 -10.74
N THR A 410 -3.57 1.18 -10.56
CA THR A 410 -3.56 0.23 -11.68
C THR A 410 -4.79 0.39 -12.55
N VAL A 411 -5.95 0.54 -11.94
CA VAL A 411 -7.23 0.78 -12.58
C VAL A 411 -7.17 2.05 -13.45
N LEU A 412 -6.76 3.18 -12.87
CA LEU A 412 -6.68 4.46 -13.57
C LEU A 412 -5.61 4.42 -14.68
N LYS A 413 -4.43 3.83 -14.42
CA LYS A 413 -3.38 3.64 -15.43
C LYS A 413 -3.89 2.85 -16.63
N GLN A 414 -4.63 1.76 -16.41
CA GLN A 414 -5.19 0.97 -17.51
C GLN A 414 -6.27 1.71 -18.30
N THR A 415 -7.05 2.56 -17.65
CA THR A 415 -8.05 3.42 -18.31
C THR A 415 -7.36 4.42 -19.23
N ILE A 416 -6.37 5.15 -18.71
CA ILE A 416 -5.56 6.12 -19.47
C ILE A 416 -4.90 5.44 -20.67
N GLN A 417 -4.25 4.30 -20.45
CA GLN A 417 -3.56 3.55 -21.51
C GLN A 417 -4.49 3.05 -22.63
N ARG A 418 -5.78 2.89 -22.36
CA ARG A 418 -6.78 2.54 -23.38
C ARG A 418 -7.33 3.76 -24.12
N GLY A 419 -6.82 4.96 -23.83
CA GLY A 419 -7.35 6.21 -24.36
C GLY A 419 -8.76 6.51 -23.87
N LEU A 420 -9.19 5.87 -22.77
CA LEU A 420 -10.47 6.17 -22.16
C LEU A 420 -10.29 7.38 -21.26
N ASP A 421 -11.20 8.35 -21.37
CA ASP A 421 -11.16 9.51 -20.50
C ASP A 421 -11.48 9.09 -19.07
N VAL A 422 -10.53 9.32 -18.17
CA VAL A 422 -10.62 9.01 -16.75
C VAL A 422 -11.68 9.87 -16.07
N SER A 423 -12.02 11.02 -16.66
CA SER A 423 -13.15 11.86 -16.25
C SER A 423 -14.51 11.16 -16.39
N ASN A 424 -14.60 10.01 -17.07
CA ASN A 424 -15.82 9.20 -17.06
C ASN A 424 -15.97 8.36 -15.78
N TYR A 425 -14.94 8.31 -14.93
CA TYR A 425 -14.92 7.53 -13.68
C TYR A 425 -14.95 8.46 -12.46
N ASN A 426 -15.81 9.48 -12.50
CA ASN A 426 -15.90 10.49 -11.44
C ASN A 426 -16.74 10.05 -10.24
N THR A 427 -17.46 8.93 -10.34
CA THR A 427 -18.35 8.45 -9.27
C THR A 427 -17.72 7.32 -8.48
N SER A 428 -18.10 7.20 -7.20
CA SER A 428 -17.68 6.07 -6.36
C SER A 428 -18.03 4.76 -7.06
N THR A 429 -19.26 4.63 -7.56
CA THR A 429 -19.74 3.39 -8.18
C THR A 429 -18.90 2.96 -9.40
N SER A 430 -18.51 3.93 -10.26
CA SER A 430 -17.72 3.64 -11.47
C SER A 430 -16.34 3.05 -11.13
N ILE A 431 -15.71 3.52 -10.06
CA ILE A 431 -14.40 3.05 -9.62
C ILE A 431 -14.51 1.67 -8.97
N TYR A 432 -15.58 1.40 -8.22
CA TYR A 432 -15.83 0.06 -7.65
C TYR A 432 -16.18 -0.98 -8.71
N LEU A 433 -16.89 -0.60 -9.77
CA LEU A 433 -17.09 -1.48 -10.93
C LEU A 433 -15.78 -1.82 -11.62
N LEU A 434 -14.86 -0.84 -11.74
CA LEU A 434 -13.56 -1.07 -12.33
C LEU A 434 -12.62 -1.87 -11.42
N TYR A 435 -12.73 -1.67 -10.10
CA TYR A 435 -12.15 -2.54 -9.07
C TYR A 435 -12.64 -3.98 -9.27
N LEU A 436 -13.94 -4.21 -9.35
CA LEU A 436 -14.53 -5.53 -9.57
C LEU A 436 -14.02 -6.19 -10.85
N LYS A 437 -13.97 -5.44 -11.95
CA LYS A 437 -13.44 -5.89 -13.24
C LYS A 437 -11.98 -6.34 -13.15
N THR A 438 -11.17 -5.59 -12.41
CA THR A 438 -9.75 -5.89 -12.18
C THR A 438 -9.60 -7.12 -11.28
N LEU A 439 -10.37 -7.17 -10.20
CA LEU A 439 -10.41 -8.27 -9.26
C LEU A 439 -10.70 -9.60 -9.97
N LEU A 440 -11.76 -9.64 -10.78
CA LEU A 440 -12.13 -10.85 -11.52
C LEU A 440 -11.09 -11.25 -12.57
N LYS A 441 -10.49 -10.28 -13.27
CA LYS A 441 -9.51 -10.56 -14.33
C LYS A 441 -8.20 -11.17 -13.81
N TYR A 442 -7.76 -10.75 -12.62
CA TYR A 442 -6.45 -11.08 -12.07
C TYR A 442 -6.49 -12.02 -10.86
N HIS A 443 -7.59 -12.02 -10.08
CA HIS A 443 -7.71 -12.78 -8.83
C HIS A 443 -8.78 -13.89 -8.89
N GLY A 444 -9.76 -13.83 -9.80
CA GLY A 444 -10.84 -14.81 -9.87
C GLY A 444 -10.53 -16.15 -10.57
N ARG A 445 -9.26 -16.53 -10.77
CA ARG A 445 -8.89 -17.67 -11.64
C ARG A 445 -8.88 -19.05 -10.98
N ASP A 446 -8.91 -19.11 -9.64
CA ASP A 446 -8.79 -20.38 -8.92
C ASP A 446 -10.15 -20.94 -8.44
N SER A 447 -11.25 -20.19 -8.57
CA SER A 447 -12.59 -20.66 -8.20
C SER A 447 -13.19 -21.57 -9.28
N LYS A 448 -13.84 -22.66 -8.85
CA LYS A 448 -14.58 -23.57 -9.73
C LYS A 448 -15.99 -23.07 -10.07
N LEU A 449 -16.46 -22.01 -9.40
CA LEU A 449 -17.81 -21.48 -9.58
C LEU A 449 -17.87 -20.53 -10.79
N PRO A 450 -18.98 -20.52 -11.55
CA PRO A 450 -19.25 -19.46 -12.51
C PRO A 450 -19.22 -18.09 -11.81
N ILE A 451 -18.60 -17.09 -12.46
CA ILE A 451 -18.41 -15.75 -11.90
C ILE A 451 -19.73 -15.16 -11.37
N ILE A 452 -20.82 -15.27 -12.14
CA ILE A 452 -22.13 -14.76 -11.74
C ILE A 452 -22.66 -15.41 -10.46
N THR A 453 -22.47 -16.72 -10.30
CA THR A 453 -22.91 -17.47 -9.11
C THR A 453 -22.10 -17.06 -7.90
N CYS A 454 -20.78 -16.91 -8.06
CA CYS A 454 -19.91 -16.45 -6.99
C CYS A 454 -20.29 -15.03 -6.55
N LEU A 455 -20.47 -14.10 -7.50
CA LEU A 455 -20.90 -12.74 -7.21
C LEU A 455 -22.24 -12.69 -6.49
N LYS A 456 -23.25 -13.45 -6.94
CA LYS A 456 -24.55 -13.52 -6.25
C LYS A 456 -24.42 -13.95 -4.78
N ARG A 457 -23.58 -14.96 -4.49
CA ARG A 457 -23.38 -15.48 -3.12
C ARG A 457 -22.59 -14.51 -2.25
N VAL A 458 -21.49 -13.95 -2.75
CA VAL A 458 -20.69 -12.94 -2.02
C VAL A 458 -21.53 -11.68 -1.77
N SER A 459 -22.32 -11.25 -2.75
CA SER A 459 -23.25 -10.14 -2.60
C SER A 459 -24.35 -10.42 -1.56
N ALA A 460 -24.86 -11.65 -1.48
CA ALA A 460 -25.84 -12.04 -0.46
C ALA A 460 -25.26 -11.98 0.96
N LEU A 461 -24.04 -12.51 1.15
CA LEU A 461 -23.30 -12.38 2.40
C LEU A 461 -23.09 -10.90 2.76
N ALA A 462 -22.68 -10.07 1.80
CA ALA A 462 -22.47 -8.64 2.02
C ALA A 462 -23.76 -7.91 2.41
N LYS A 463 -24.88 -8.22 1.75
CA LYS A 463 -26.21 -7.68 2.05
C LYS A 463 -26.62 -8.05 3.47
N GLU A 464 -26.48 -9.30 3.88
CA GLU A 464 -26.83 -9.70 5.25
C GLU A 464 -25.95 -9.01 6.28
N GLY A 465 -24.63 -9.03 6.06
CA GLY A 465 -23.71 -8.36 6.96
C GLY A 465 -23.97 -6.87 7.09
N MET A 466 -24.37 -6.19 6.01
CA MET A 466 -24.79 -4.79 6.07
C MET A 466 -26.04 -4.61 6.96
N TRP A 467 -27.06 -5.45 6.82
CA TRP A 467 -28.29 -5.33 7.63
C TRP A 467 -28.08 -5.67 9.10
N GLU A 468 -27.26 -6.67 9.39
CA GLU A 468 -26.90 -7.08 10.75
C GLU A 468 -25.81 -6.19 11.38
N GLN A 469 -25.28 -5.20 10.64
CA GLN A 469 -24.07 -4.44 10.99
C GLN A 469 -22.87 -5.35 11.31
N LYS A 470 -22.82 -6.50 10.66
CA LYS A 470 -21.76 -7.49 10.73
C LYS A 470 -20.79 -7.27 9.58
N ILE A 471 -19.60 -6.77 9.93
CA ILE A 471 -18.47 -6.59 9.00
C ILE A 471 -17.45 -7.74 9.07
N ILE A 472 -17.63 -8.58 10.10
CA ILE A 472 -16.77 -9.70 10.46
C ILE A 472 -17.61 -10.96 10.31
N PHE A 473 -17.23 -11.83 9.38
CA PHE A 473 -17.91 -13.07 9.05
C PHE A 473 -17.08 -14.26 9.51
N GLU A 474 -17.70 -15.19 10.20
CA GLU A 474 -17.09 -16.45 10.59
C GLU A 474 -17.14 -17.43 9.41
N GLU A 475 -16.36 -18.52 9.49
CA GLU A 475 -16.40 -19.56 8.45
C GLU A 475 -17.80 -20.18 8.29
N GLU A 476 -18.57 -20.23 9.37
CA GLU A 476 -19.95 -20.71 9.39
C GLU A 476 -20.89 -19.80 8.60
N ASP A 477 -20.69 -18.48 8.66
CA ASP A 477 -21.43 -17.53 7.83
C ASP A 477 -21.15 -17.78 6.35
N LEU A 478 -19.89 -18.00 5.97
CA LEU A 478 -19.53 -18.30 4.57
C LEU A 478 -20.23 -19.59 4.09
N LYS A 479 -20.23 -20.63 4.92
CA LYS A 479 -20.91 -21.91 4.63
C LYS A 479 -22.41 -21.73 4.45
N ASN A 480 -23.06 -20.88 5.26
CA ASN A 480 -24.49 -20.59 5.14
C ASN A 480 -24.88 -20.00 3.78
N TYR A 481 -23.95 -19.26 3.14
CA TYR A 481 -24.14 -18.73 1.77
C TYR A 481 -23.55 -19.63 0.68
N GLY A 482 -23.11 -20.85 1.02
CA GLY A 482 -22.51 -21.80 0.09
C GLY A 482 -21.18 -21.32 -0.51
N LEU A 483 -20.42 -20.52 0.23
CA LEU A 483 -19.09 -20.04 -0.15
C LEU A 483 -18.04 -20.90 0.53
N ALA A 484 -17.19 -21.56 -0.26
CA ALA A 484 -15.98 -22.16 0.29
C ALA A 484 -14.94 -21.05 0.53
N VAL A 485 -14.16 -21.16 1.60
CA VAL A 485 -13.09 -20.20 1.92
C VAL A 485 -12.18 -19.99 0.70
N SER A 486 -11.78 -21.07 0.01
CA SER A 486 -10.94 -21.00 -1.19
C SER A 486 -11.55 -20.26 -2.39
N ASP A 487 -12.87 -20.12 -2.46
CA ASP A 487 -13.55 -19.43 -3.56
C ASP A 487 -13.59 -17.90 -3.36
N VAL A 488 -13.48 -17.44 -2.10
CA VAL A 488 -13.69 -16.03 -1.73
C VAL A 488 -12.47 -15.39 -1.09
N GLU A 489 -11.67 -16.17 -0.36
CA GLU A 489 -10.42 -15.73 0.24
C GLU A 489 -9.46 -15.29 -0.86
N SER A 490 -8.73 -14.19 -0.62
CA SER A 490 -7.77 -13.56 -1.54
C SER A 490 -8.36 -12.92 -2.80
N THR A 491 -9.63 -13.22 -3.13
CA THR A 491 -10.37 -12.55 -4.20
C THR A 491 -11.29 -11.48 -3.63
N PHE A 492 -12.28 -11.83 -2.80
CA PHE A 492 -13.30 -10.90 -2.30
C PHE A 492 -13.15 -10.55 -0.82
N LEU A 493 -12.69 -11.53 -0.01
CA LEU A 493 -12.57 -11.41 1.43
C LEU A 493 -11.12 -11.52 1.87
N ASN A 494 -10.79 -10.74 2.90
CA ASN A 494 -9.58 -10.82 3.69
C ASN A 494 -9.88 -11.56 4.99
N GLU A 495 -8.97 -12.43 5.40
CA GLU A 495 -9.03 -13.09 6.69
C GLU A 495 -8.48 -12.16 7.79
N ASN A 496 -9.33 -11.91 8.80
CA ASN A 496 -9.03 -11.14 10.01
C ASN A 496 -9.32 -12.01 11.22
N ILE A 497 -8.52 -11.89 12.27
CA ILE A 497 -8.72 -12.73 13.44
C ILE A 497 -8.67 -11.85 14.66
N PHE A 498 -9.64 -12.13 15.51
CA PHE A 498 -10.05 -11.33 16.63
C PHE A 498 -9.82 -12.13 17.90
N GLN A 499 -9.47 -11.43 18.97
CA GLN A 499 -9.22 -12.04 20.27
C GLN A 499 -10.31 -11.56 21.23
N ARG A 500 -11.27 -12.45 21.51
CA ARG A 500 -12.21 -12.27 22.61
C ARG A 500 -11.78 -13.18 23.76
N ASP A 501 -11.26 -12.57 24.83
CA ASP A 501 -10.74 -13.28 26.00
C ASP A 501 -9.67 -14.34 25.67
N ILE A 502 -9.98 -15.63 25.88
CA ILE A 502 -9.08 -16.78 25.73
C ILE A 502 -9.22 -17.45 24.34
N GLU A 503 -10.31 -17.18 23.62
CA GLU A 503 -10.64 -17.82 22.34
C GLU A 503 -10.20 -16.97 21.14
N ILE A 504 -9.58 -17.62 20.17
CA ILE A 504 -9.12 -17.01 18.92
C ILE A 504 -10.11 -17.42 17.84
N GLN A 505 -10.79 -16.44 17.24
CA GLN A 505 -11.85 -16.71 16.26
C GLN A 505 -11.46 -16.21 14.87
N THR A 506 -11.24 -17.14 13.94
CA THR A 506 -10.95 -16.80 12.54
C THR A 506 -12.18 -16.24 11.87
N CYS A 507 -12.05 -15.01 11.39
CA CYS A 507 -13.11 -14.33 10.69
C CYS A 507 -12.61 -13.78 9.35
N TYR A 508 -13.55 -13.28 8.57
CA TYR A 508 -13.35 -12.77 7.24
C TYR A 508 -14.05 -11.42 7.15
N SER A 509 -13.45 -10.46 6.46
CA SER A 509 -14.14 -9.22 6.10
C SER A 509 -13.85 -8.90 4.65
N PHE A 510 -14.67 -8.04 4.07
CA PHE A 510 -14.25 -7.34 2.86
C PHE A 510 -13.02 -6.48 3.18
N ILE A 511 -12.25 -6.12 2.16
CA ILE A 511 -11.06 -5.27 2.34
C ILE A 511 -11.37 -3.93 3.03
N HIS A 512 -12.62 -3.48 2.93
CA HIS A 512 -13.17 -2.34 3.63
C HIS A 512 -14.71 -2.43 3.67
N LEU A 513 -15.35 -1.78 4.65
CA LEU A 513 -16.82 -1.72 4.76
C LEU A 513 -17.48 -1.21 3.48
N SER A 514 -16.93 -0.18 2.86
CA SER A 514 -17.45 0.35 1.59
C SER A 514 -17.43 -0.67 0.44
N VAL A 515 -16.51 -1.63 0.45
CA VAL A 515 -16.53 -2.74 -0.53
C VAL A 515 -17.67 -3.70 -0.20
N GLN A 516 -17.89 -4.01 1.07
CA GLN A 516 -19.07 -4.77 1.51
C GLN A 516 -20.36 -4.06 1.09
N GLU A 517 -20.49 -2.76 1.33
CA GLU A 517 -21.66 -1.96 0.96
C GLU A 517 -21.90 -1.91 -0.55
N PHE A 518 -20.83 -1.92 -1.35
CA PHE A 518 -20.91 -2.07 -2.80
C PHE A 518 -21.39 -3.47 -3.22
N PHE A 519 -20.87 -4.55 -2.62
CA PHE A 519 -21.35 -5.90 -2.88
C PHE A 519 -22.80 -6.10 -2.41
N ALA A 520 -23.22 -5.44 -1.33
CA ALA A 520 -24.60 -5.39 -0.89
C ALA A 520 -25.51 -4.68 -1.90
N ALA A 521 -25.04 -3.59 -2.53
CA ALA A 521 -25.77 -2.95 -3.62
C ALA A 521 -25.90 -3.89 -4.83
N LEU A 522 -24.82 -4.59 -5.20
CA LEU A 522 -24.83 -5.59 -6.27
C LEU A 522 -25.86 -6.70 -6.04
N TYR A 523 -26.12 -7.13 -4.80
CA TYR A 523 -27.14 -8.14 -4.51
C TYR A 523 -28.50 -7.78 -5.14
N TYR A 524 -28.95 -6.55 -4.91
CA TYR A 524 -30.24 -6.07 -5.43
C TYR A 524 -30.25 -6.00 -6.96
N VAL A 525 -29.10 -5.70 -7.58
CA VAL A 525 -28.97 -5.62 -9.05
C VAL A 525 -28.94 -7.00 -9.70
N LEU A 526 -28.16 -7.93 -9.14
CA LEU A 526 -27.92 -9.26 -9.71
C LEU A 526 -29.10 -10.20 -9.55
N ASN A 527 -29.86 -10.06 -8.47
CA ASN A 527 -31.04 -10.89 -8.23
C ASN A 527 -32.30 -10.35 -8.94
N MET A 528 -32.35 -9.05 -9.27
CA MET A 528 -33.38 -8.50 -10.15
C MET A 528 -33.14 -8.80 -11.64
N GLY A 529 -31.88 -8.90 -12.08
CA GLY A 529 -31.53 -8.85 -13.51
C GLY A 529 -31.27 -10.19 -14.22
N ALA A 530 -30.89 -11.26 -13.52
CA ALA A 530 -30.25 -12.41 -14.19
C ALA A 530 -31.20 -13.54 -14.63
N GLU A 531 -32.41 -13.67 -14.08
CA GLU A 531 -33.36 -14.77 -14.39
C GLU A 531 -34.84 -14.35 -14.44
N CYS A 532 -35.13 -13.05 -14.33
CA CYS A 532 -36.51 -12.56 -14.37
C CYS A 532 -36.97 -12.47 -15.82
N ARG A 533 -37.94 -13.32 -16.19
CA ARG A 533 -38.70 -13.20 -17.44
C ARG A 533 -39.14 -11.75 -17.61
N GLU A 534 -39.04 -11.22 -18.83
CA GLU A 534 -39.20 -9.79 -19.17
C GLU A 534 -40.54 -9.12 -18.75
N ASN A 535 -41.43 -9.79 -18.00
CA ASN A 535 -42.72 -9.29 -17.54
C ASN A 535 -43.07 -9.65 -16.08
N SER A 536 -42.10 -9.98 -15.22
CA SER A 536 -42.35 -10.10 -13.78
C SER A 536 -41.24 -9.40 -13.00
N GLU A 537 -41.53 -8.21 -12.47
CA GLU A 537 -40.82 -7.69 -11.29
C GLU A 537 -40.85 -8.83 -10.26
N ASP A 538 -39.69 -9.34 -9.83
CA ASP A 538 -39.66 -10.24 -8.68
C ASP A 538 -40.17 -9.44 -7.47
N PRO A 539 -41.40 -9.70 -6.98
CA PRO A 539 -42.03 -8.83 -5.99
C PRO A 539 -41.25 -8.79 -4.68
N VAL A 540 -40.47 -9.84 -4.41
CA VAL A 540 -39.66 -9.99 -3.22
C VAL A 540 -38.50 -9.00 -3.26
N THR A 541 -37.65 -9.07 -4.30
CA THR A 541 -36.48 -8.20 -4.41
C THR A 541 -36.86 -6.72 -4.62
N TYR A 542 -37.98 -6.44 -5.32
CA TYR A 542 -38.54 -5.08 -5.42
C TYR A 542 -38.93 -4.51 -4.03
N ASN A 543 -39.58 -5.33 -3.20
CA ASN A 543 -39.99 -4.93 -1.85
C ASN A 543 -38.78 -4.78 -0.91
N GLU A 544 -37.72 -5.57 -1.10
CA GLU A 544 -36.46 -5.42 -0.37
C GLU A 544 -35.78 -4.07 -0.68
N VAL A 545 -35.74 -3.64 -1.95
CA VAL A 545 -35.22 -2.31 -2.32
C VAL A 545 -36.08 -1.20 -1.69
N LYS A 546 -37.41 -1.30 -1.72
CA LYS A 546 -38.29 -0.35 -1.01
C LYS A 546 -38.00 -0.30 0.49
N THR A 547 -37.73 -1.46 1.10
CA THR A 547 -37.40 -1.56 2.52
C THR A 547 -36.06 -0.89 2.83
N LEU A 548 -35.03 -1.17 2.04
CA LEU A 548 -33.71 -0.52 2.14
C LEU A 548 -33.84 1.00 2.13
N LEU A 549 -34.52 1.54 1.12
CA LEU A 549 -34.68 2.98 0.93
C LEU A 549 -35.45 3.65 2.08
N LYS A 550 -36.52 3.01 2.59
CA LYS A 550 -37.26 3.53 3.76
C LYS A 550 -36.38 3.58 5.00
N LYS A 551 -35.54 2.58 5.18
CA LYS A 551 -34.68 2.41 6.36
C LYS A 551 -33.46 3.33 6.38
N VAL A 552 -33.00 3.88 5.26
CA VAL A 552 -31.86 4.85 5.22
C VAL A 552 -32.07 6.03 6.18
N LYS A 553 -33.31 6.51 6.35
CA LYS A 553 -33.61 7.61 7.27
C LYS A 553 -33.40 7.23 8.74
N GLU A 554 -33.68 5.98 9.08
CA GLU A 554 -33.49 5.44 10.43
C GLU A 554 -32.05 4.99 10.66
N TYR A 555 -31.37 4.58 9.58
CA TYR A 555 -30.06 3.93 9.59
C TYR A 555 -29.12 4.60 8.57
N PRO A 556 -28.43 5.68 8.96
CA PRO A 556 -27.55 6.45 8.07
C PRO A 556 -26.42 5.64 7.43
N TYR A 557 -25.97 4.56 8.07
CA TYR A 557 -24.94 3.66 7.52
C TYR A 557 -25.38 2.99 6.20
N LEU A 558 -26.68 2.88 5.91
CA LEU A 558 -27.18 2.33 4.64
C LEU A 558 -27.00 3.29 3.45
N SER A 559 -26.63 4.56 3.71
CA SER A 559 -26.56 5.61 2.69
C SER A 559 -25.59 5.27 1.57
N LEU A 560 -24.43 4.68 1.86
CA LEU A 560 -23.44 4.36 0.84
C LEU A 560 -23.89 3.20 -0.06
N THR A 561 -24.55 2.18 0.49
CA THR A 561 -25.17 1.12 -0.33
C THR A 561 -26.27 1.67 -1.24
N VAL A 562 -27.11 2.58 -0.74
CA VAL A 562 -28.11 3.22 -1.60
C VAL A 562 -27.45 4.09 -2.66
N ARG A 563 -26.38 4.81 -2.32
CA ARG A 563 -25.56 5.59 -3.26
C ARG A 563 -25.01 4.70 -4.39
N PHE A 564 -24.46 3.53 -4.06
CA PHE A 564 -24.06 2.54 -5.07
C PHE A 564 -25.24 2.00 -5.89
N LEU A 565 -26.40 1.77 -5.27
CA LEU A 565 -27.59 1.29 -5.99
C LEU A 565 -28.06 2.32 -7.05
N PHE A 566 -28.01 3.61 -6.73
CA PHE A 566 -28.23 4.69 -7.69
C PHE A 566 -27.19 4.67 -8.80
N GLY A 567 -25.90 4.59 -8.49
CA GLY A 567 -24.86 4.52 -9.52
C GLY A 567 -24.99 3.30 -10.44
N LEU A 568 -25.39 2.15 -9.89
CA LEU A 568 -25.64 0.92 -10.66
C LEU A 568 -26.94 0.99 -11.49
N SER A 569 -27.76 2.04 -11.34
CA SER A 569 -28.96 2.27 -12.18
C SER A 569 -28.67 3.10 -13.44
N GLY A 570 -27.46 3.67 -13.54
CA GLY A 570 -26.98 4.41 -14.70
C GLY A 570 -26.69 3.49 -15.89
N GLU A 571 -27.02 3.95 -17.10
CA GLU A 571 -26.87 3.13 -18.31
C GLU A 571 -25.41 2.70 -18.57
N MET A 572 -24.45 3.61 -18.32
CA MET A 572 -23.02 3.31 -18.49
C MET A 572 -22.58 2.18 -17.55
N GLN A 573 -22.95 2.26 -16.28
CA GLN A 573 -22.57 1.33 -15.23
C GLN A 573 -23.21 -0.05 -15.45
N ILE A 574 -24.48 -0.10 -15.85
CA ILE A 574 -25.17 -1.35 -16.22
C ILE A 574 -24.49 -2.02 -17.41
N ASN A 575 -24.12 -1.24 -18.43
CA ASN A 575 -23.44 -1.76 -19.60
C ASN A 575 -22.06 -2.34 -19.24
N GLU A 576 -21.30 -1.68 -18.37
CA GLU A 576 -20.04 -2.23 -17.87
C GLU A 576 -20.25 -3.49 -17.01
N LEU A 577 -21.23 -3.50 -16.11
CA LEU A 577 -21.55 -4.67 -15.29
C LEU A 577 -21.98 -5.87 -16.15
N THR A 578 -22.81 -5.63 -17.17
CA THR A 578 -23.23 -6.64 -18.17
C THR A 578 -22.02 -7.26 -18.87
N LYS A 579 -21.02 -6.44 -19.25
CA LYS A 579 -19.76 -6.94 -19.86
C LYS A 579 -18.93 -7.76 -18.88
N ILE A 580 -18.88 -7.38 -17.60
CA ILE A 580 -18.12 -8.10 -16.55
C ILE A 580 -18.72 -9.48 -16.32
N ILE A 581 -20.05 -9.55 -16.21
CA ILE A 581 -20.77 -10.77 -15.83
C ILE A 581 -21.08 -11.65 -17.03
N GLN A 582 -21.03 -11.09 -18.24
CA GLN A 582 -21.42 -11.75 -19.50
C GLN A 582 -22.87 -12.25 -19.48
N SER A 583 -23.74 -11.54 -18.76
CA SER A 583 -25.18 -11.81 -18.66
C SER A 583 -25.95 -10.50 -18.69
N LYS A 584 -27.20 -10.53 -19.19
CA LYS A 584 -28.08 -9.36 -19.25
C LYS A 584 -28.39 -8.90 -17.82
N VAL A 585 -28.15 -7.61 -17.55
CA VAL A 585 -28.54 -6.95 -16.30
C VAL A 585 -29.52 -5.84 -16.64
N THR A 586 -30.62 -5.75 -15.88
CA THR A 586 -31.66 -4.75 -16.09
C THR A 586 -31.88 -3.90 -14.84
N SER A 587 -32.14 -2.61 -15.02
CA SER A 587 -32.46 -1.67 -13.93
C SER A 587 -33.94 -1.68 -13.54
N GLY A 588 -34.51 -2.87 -13.32
CA GLY A 588 -35.93 -3.03 -12.94
C GLY A 588 -36.32 -2.31 -11.64
N TYR A 589 -35.36 -1.92 -10.81
CA TYR A 589 -35.56 -1.17 -9.57
C TYR A 589 -35.49 0.35 -9.74
N LYS A 590 -35.19 0.88 -10.94
CA LYS A 590 -35.01 2.32 -11.19
C LYS A 590 -36.27 3.14 -10.91
N SER A 591 -37.45 2.58 -11.20
CA SER A 591 -38.74 3.21 -10.86
C SER A 591 -38.91 3.44 -9.35
N VAL A 592 -38.44 2.50 -8.52
CA VAL A 592 -38.45 2.62 -7.05
C VAL A 592 -37.55 3.74 -6.58
N LEU A 593 -36.36 3.86 -7.19
CA LEU A 593 -35.42 4.93 -6.89
C LEU A 593 -36.01 6.31 -7.22
N GLU A 594 -36.73 6.43 -8.34
CA GLU A 594 -37.43 7.67 -8.72
C GLU A 594 -38.51 8.06 -7.70
N GLU A 595 -39.34 7.08 -7.29
CA GLU A 595 -40.42 7.30 -6.32
C GLU A 595 -39.83 7.77 -4.98
N TRP A 596 -38.78 7.10 -4.50
CA TRP A 596 -38.16 7.41 -3.23
C TRP A 596 -37.47 8.77 -3.19
N ILE A 597 -36.74 9.16 -4.25
CA ILE A 597 -36.12 10.51 -4.29
C ILE A 597 -37.19 11.59 -4.18
N LYS A 598 -38.31 11.46 -4.91
CA LYS A 598 -39.41 12.44 -4.83
C LYS A 598 -39.97 12.53 -3.41
N GLU A 599 -40.20 11.40 -2.75
CA GLU A 599 -40.68 11.38 -1.36
C GLU A 599 -39.67 11.97 -0.36
N MET A 600 -38.37 11.72 -0.58
CA MET A 600 -37.30 12.20 0.29
C MET A 600 -37.13 13.71 0.18
N THR A 601 -37.06 14.24 -1.03
CA THR A 601 -36.92 15.68 -1.28
C THR A 601 -38.16 16.44 -0.83
N PHE A 602 -39.38 15.90 -1.02
CA PHE A 602 -40.61 16.54 -0.53
C PHE A 602 -40.63 16.72 0.99
N LYS A 603 -40.05 15.78 1.74
CA LYS A 603 -40.06 15.77 3.21
C LYS A 603 -38.86 16.49 3.82
N SER A 604 -37.87 16.91 3.03
CA SER A 604 -36.71 17.61 3.56
C SER A 604 -36.97 19.11 3.57
N GLU A 605 -37.28 19.66 4.74
CA GLU A 605 -37.51 21.10 4.93
C GLU A 605 -36.20 21.89 5.09
N THR A 606 -35.06 21.22 5.27
CA THR A 606 -33.80 21.85 5.75
C THR A 606 -32.53 21.55 4.95
N HIS A 607 -32.38 20.36 4.36
CA HIS A 607 -31.19 20.00 3.54
C HIS A 607 -31.52 19.01 2.42
N ASP A 608 -31.19 19.33 1.17
CA ASP A 608 -31.40 18.41 0.05
C ASP A 608 -30.29 17.34 0.00
N ASN A 609 -30.51 16.24 0.72
CA ASN A 609 -29.65 15.06 0.73
C ASN A 609 -29.80 14.19 -0.53
N SER A 610 -30.61 14.57 -1.52
CA SER A 610 -30.86 13.75 -2.72
C SER A 610 -29.77 13.89 -3.79
N LEU A 611 -29.06 15.01 -3.82
CA LEU A 611 -28.09 15.37 -4.87
C LEU A 611 -26.93 14.36 -5.02
N PRO A 612 -26.33 13.81 -3.95
CA PRO A 612 -25.27 12.81 -4.09
C PRO A 612 -25.74 11.53 -4.82
N TYR A 613 -26.99 11.13 -4.62
CA TYR A 613 -27.57 9.95 -5.28
C TYR A 613 -27.79 10.22 -6.77
N LEU A 614 -28.30 11.39 -7.13
CA LEU A 614 -28.46 11.80 -8.53
C LEU A 614 -27.12 11.85 -9.25
N TYR A 615 -26.10 12.40 -8.59
CA TYR A 615 -24.75 12.45 -9.14
C TYR A 615 -24.19 11.06 -9.44
N GLU A 616 -24.36 10.06 -8.57
CA GLU A 616 -23.84 8.73 -8.85
C GLU A 616 -24.39 8.09 -10.13
N THR A 617 -25.64 8.40 -10.50
CA THR A 617 -26.28 7.80 -11.69
C THR A 617 -25.54 8.15 -12.98
N GLN A 618 -24.93 9.34 -13.05
CA GLN A 618 -24.37 9.94 -14.27
C GLN A 618 -25.31 9.82 -15.49
N ASP A 619 -26.63 9.79 -15.25
CA ASP A 619 -27.66 9.66 -16.28
C ASP A 619 -28.39 10.98 -16.43
N GLU A 620 -27.96 11.78 -17.41
CA GLU A 620 -28.47 13.13 -17.63
C GLU A 620 -29.97 13.16 -17.89
N ASN A 621 -30.51 12.16 -18.60
CA ASN A 621 -31.94 12.08 -18.91
C ASN A 621 -32.75 11.76 -17.66
N PHE A 622 -32.25 10.84 -16.84
CA PHE A 622 -32.86 10.50 -15.55
C PHE A 622 -32.87 11.69 -14.59
N VAL A 623 -31.74 12.38 -14.47
CA VAL A 623 -31.61 13.56 -13.60
C VAL A 623 -32.49 14.69 -14.11
N LYS A 624 -32.47 14.99 -15.42
CA LYS A 624 -33.35 16.01 -16.02
C LYS A 624 -34.82 15.72 -15.76
N LYS A 625 -35.25 14.46 -15.93
CA LYS A 625 -36.62 14.03 -15.63
C LYS A 625 -36.99 14.27 -14.17
N LEU A 626 -36.12 13.91 -13.22
CA LEU A 626 -36.39 14.11 -11.79
C LEU A 626 -36.37 15.59 -11.39
N MET A 627 -35.35 16.34 -11.82
CA MET A 627 -35.17 17.77 -11.52
C MET A 627 -36.25 18.66 -12.15
N SER A 628 -36.96 18.18 -13.16
CA SER A 628 -38.15 18.87 -13.71
C SER A 628 -39.35 18.87 -12.77
N HIS A 629 -39.36 18.01 -11.74
CA HIS A 629 -40.47 17.92 -10.81
C HIS A 629 -40.53 19.17 -9.90
N PRO A 630 -41.73 19.74 -9.60
CA PRO A 630 -41.87 20.95 -8.79
C PRO A 630 -41.24 20.91 -7.40
N ILE A 631 -40.97 19.71 -6.88
CA ILE A 631 -40.32 19.48 -5.57
C ILE A 631 -38.90 20.07 -5.55
N PHE A 632 -38.20 20.12 -6.69
CA PHE A 632 -36.85 20.68 -6.81
C PHE A 632 -36.83 22.18 -7.14
N SER A 633 -37.98 22.86 -7.07
CA SER A 633 -38.07 24.32 -7.31
C SER A 633 -37.24 25.12 -6.31
N HIS A 634 -37.04 24.59 -5.11
CA HIS A 634 -36.22 25.16 -4.05
C HIS A 634 -35.25 24.10 -3.51
N ILE A 635 -33.95 24.37 -3.58
CA ILE A 635 -32.88 23.50 -3.05
C ILE A 635 -32.19 24.21 -1.89
N ILE A 636 -31.97 23.49 -0.79
CA ILE A 636 -31.29 24.03 0.39
C ILE A 636 -30.07 23.15 0.70
N ILE A 637 -28.91 23.77 0.84
CA ILE A 637 -27.66 23.14 1.29
C ILE A 637 -27.25 23.82 2.60
N GLN A 638 -26.97 23.03 3.63
CA GLN A 638 -26.69 23.51 4.97
C GLN A 638 -25.50 22.77 5.56
N SER A 639 -24.46 23.51 5.97
CA SER A 639 -23.23 22.95 6.56
C SER A 639 -22.61 21.87 5.67
N ALA A 640 -22.11 22.23 4.48
CA ALA A 640 -21.34 21.27 3.69
C ALA A 640 -20.12 20.85 4.50
N LYS A 641 -20.13 19.59 4.95
CA LYS A 641 -19.01 18.98 5.65
C LYS A 641 -17.97 18.42 4.67
N GLU A 642 -18.32 18.37 3.39
CA GLU A 642 -17.57 17.69 2.32
C GLU A 642 -17.47 18.57 1.06
N ASP A 643 -16.29 18.64 0.45
CA ASP A 643 -16.04 19.40 -0.79
C ASP A 643 -16.87 18.87 -1.98
N CYS A 644 -17.37 17.62 -1.90
CA CYS A 644 -18.11 16.98 -2.98
C CYS A 644 -19.57 17.47 -3.17
N GLU A 645 -20.17 18.11 -2.16
CA GLU A 645 -21.58 18.55 -2.22
C GLU A 645 -21.82 19.61 -3.31
N PHE A 646 -20.87 20.51 -3.54
CA PHE A 646 -20.98 21.55 -4.55
C PHE A 646 -20.93 20.99 -5.99
N LYS A 647 -20.19 19.90 -6.19
CA LYS A 647 -20.14 19.19 -7.48
C LYS A 647 -21.46 18.49 -7.77
N HIS A 648 -22.04 17.83 -6.76
CA HIS A 648 -23.36 17.20 -6.88
C HIS A 648 -24.46 18.21 -7.19
N LEU A 649 -24.42 19.37 -6.53
CA LEU A 649 -25.33 20.49 -6.80
C LEU A 649 -25.16 21.00 -8.23
N SER A 650 -23.94 21.35 -8.63
CA SER A 650 -23.68 21.89 -9.97
C SER A 650 -24.14 20.93 -11.07
N TYR A 651 -23.79 19.64 -10.96
CA TYR A 651 -24.25 18.60 -11.89
C TYR A 651 -25.78 18.55 -12.01
N SER A 652 -26.48 18.59 -10.88
CA SER A 652 -27.95 18.53 -10.85
C SER A 652 -28.59 19.81 -11.42
N LEU A 653 -28.03 20.99 -11.13
CA LEU A 653 -28.50 22.28 -11.65
C LEU A 653 -28.33 22.41 -13.16
N ILE A 654 -27.18 21.96 -13.69
CA ILE A 654 -26.91 21.97 -15.14
C ILE A 654 -27.99 21.19 -15.89
N GLN A 655 -28.55 20.15 -15.31
CA GLN A 655 -29.58 19.34 -15.95
C GLN A 655 -31.03 19.79 -15.65
N SER A 656 -31.21 20.83 -14.83
CA SER A 656 -32.53 21.36 -14.48
C SER A 656 -32.93 22.56 -15.33
N GLU A 657 -34.25 22.70 -15.54
CA GLU A 657 -34.88 23.90 -16.12
C GLU A 657 -35.85 24.57 -15.13
N ASN A 658 -36.16 23.93 -14.00
CA ASN A 658 -37.23 24.31 -13.08
C ASN A 658 -36.75 24.66 -11.66
N VAL A 659 -35.45 24.64 -11.39
CA VAL A 659 -34.92 25.10 -10.09
C VAL A 659 -34.95 26.62 -10.08
N HIS A 660 -35.80 27.19 -9.24
CA HIS A 660 -35.95 28.64 -9.11
C HIS A 660 -35.03 29.19 -8.03
N THR A 661 -34.93 28.54 -6.88
CA THR A 661 -34.12 29.04 -5.77
C THR A 661 -33.13 28.02 -5.24
N VAL A 662 -31.88 28.44 -5.03
CA VAL A 662 -30.87 27.67 -4.29
C VAL A 662 -30.48 28.44 -3.04
N SER A 663 -30.51 27.81 -1.87
CA SER A 663 -30.10 28.43 -0.59
C SER A 663 -28.90 27.69 -0.02
N ILE A 664 -27.81 28.40 0.26
CA ILE A 664 -26.56 27.86 0.82
C ILE A 664 -26.34 28.48 2.20
N VAL A 665 -26.36 27.65 3.24
CA VAL A 665 -26.37 28.09 4.66
C VAL A 665 -25.15 27.53 5.40
N GLY A 666 -24.32 28.41 5.95
CA GLY A 666 -23.24 28.05 6.89
C GLY A 666 -22.05 27.32 6.28
N VAL A 667 -21.75 27.51 4.99
CA VAL A 667 -20.72 26.75 4.27
C VAL A 667 -19.49 27.58 3.93
N SER A 668 -18.30 27.07 4.27
CA SER A 668 -17.03 27.59 3.74
C SER A 668 -16.75 26.97 2.37
N HIS A 669 -16.45 27.78 1.36
CA HIS A 669 -16.15 27.32 0.02
C HIS A 669 -14.81 27.89 -0.47
N SER A 670 -14.06 27.08 -1.20
CA SER A 670 -12.81 27.42 -1.89
C SER A 670 -13.08 28.25 -3.16
N ASN A 671 -12.04 28.75 -3.83
CA ASN A 671 -12.19 29.39 -5.13
C ASN A 671 -12.56 28.39 -6.24
N GLU A 672 -12.16 27.12 -6.10
CA GLU A 672 -12.50 26.03 -7.02
C GLU A 672 -14.00 25.75 -6.98
N ASP A 673 -14.55 25.64 -5.76
CA ASP A 673 -15.98 25.35 -5.52
C ASP A 673 -16.87 26.41 -6.16
N ARG A 674 -16.46 27.68 -6.11
CA ARG A 674 -17.17 28.78 -6.76
C ARG A 674 -17.26 28.59 -8.26
N LYS A 675 -16.15 28.22 -8.89
CA LYS A 675 -16.09 27.99 -10.33
C LYS A 675 -16.95 26.81 -10.75
N ILE A 676 -17.09 25.81 -9.90
CA ILE A 676 -17.98 24.66 -10.11
C ILE A 676 -19.44 25.10 -9.98
N LEU A 677 -19.77 25.86 -8.95
CA LEU A 677 -21.14 26.29 -8.66
C LEU A 677 -21.70 27.27 -9.69
N THR A 678 -20.89 28.21 -10.18
CA THR A 678 -21.32 29.21 -11.19
C THR A 678 -21.76 28.58 -12.51
N GLN A 679 -21.29 27.37 -12.82
CA GLN A 679 -21.72 26.62 -14.00
C GLN A 679 -23.22 26.26 -13.96
N GLY A 680 -23.80 26.05 -12.77
CA GLY A 680 -25.23 25.71 -12.62
C GLY A 680 -26.14 26.91 -12.32
N PHE A 681 -25.63 27.94 -11.63
CA PHE A 681 -26.45 29.03 -11.11
C PHE A 681 -27.11 29.92 -12.15
N HIS A 682 -26.57 30.01 -13.37
CA HIS A 682 -27.19 30.79 -14.44
C HIS A 682 -28.61 30.32 -14.80
N LYS A 683 -28.99 29.09 -14.41
CA LYS A 683 -30.33 28.53 -14.61
C LYS A 683 -31.31 28.82 -13.48
N CYS A 684 -30.83 29.35 -12.35
CA CYS A 684 -31.64 29.67 -11.18
C CYS A 684 -32.12 31.13 -11.26
N SER A 685 -33.33 31.42 -10.81
CA SER A 685 -33.80 32.81 -10.69
C SER A 685 -33.27 33.49 -9.42
N THR A 686 -33.02 32.72 -8.35
CA THR A 686 -32.56 33.25 -7.06
C THR A 686 -31.51 32.34 -6.42
N VAL A 687 -30.43 32.92 -5.90
CA VAL A 687 -29.44 32.23 -5.06
C VAL A 687 -29.34 32.96 -3.72
N ARG A 688 -29.56 32.25 -2.62
CA ARG A 688 -29.48 32.78 -1.25
C ARG A 688 -28.23 32.23 -0.57
N TYR A 689 -27.46 33.10 0.07
CA TYR A 689 -26.33 32.73 0.93
C TYR A 689 -26.61 33.20 2.36
N SER A 690 -26.44 32.32 3.34
CA SER A 690 -26.51 32.68 4.75
C SER A 690 -25.26 32.19 5.47
N ALA A 691 -24.55 33.06 6.20
CA ALA A 691 -23.36 32.66 6.95
C ALA A 691 -23.71 32.17 8.38
N ALA A 692 -22.93 31.21 8.90
CA ALA A 692 -23.11 30.73 10.28
C ALA A 692 -22.52 31.73 11.30
N PRO A 693 -23.15 31.95 12.47
CA PRO A 693 -22.72 32.96 13.46
C PRO A 693 -21.31 32.76 14.06
N LEU A 694 -20.69 31.58 13.92
CA LEU A 694 -19.41 31.23 14.55
C LEU A 694 -18.17 31.47 13.67
N TYR A 695 -18.34 31.77 12.37
CA TYR A 695 -17.23 31.99 11.41
C TYR A 695 -16.94 33.48 11.16
N LEU A 696 -17.19 34.33 12.14
CA LEU A 696 -17.18 35.79 12.02
C LEU A 696 -15.78 36.45 12.03
N ALA A 697 -14.68 35.70 11.95
CA ALA A 697 -13.34 36.26 12.17
C ALA A 697 -12.49 36.53 10.92
N THR A 698 -12.70 35.87 9.77
CA THR A 698 -11.82 36.06 8.61
C THR A 698 -12.51 35.68 7.29
N ASN A 699 -12.75 36.66 6.39
CA ASN A 699 -12.40 36.61 4.95
C ASN A 699 -13.35 37.39 4.01
N ALA A 700 -12.72 38.11 3.07
CA ALA A 700 -13.16 38.79 1.84
C ALA A 700 -13.97 37.96 0.82
N LYS A 701 -14.63 36.89 1.24
CA LYS A 701 -15.04 35.79 0.36
C LYS A 701 -16.44 35.96 -0.27
N LEU A 702 -17.34 36.76 0.28
CA LEU A 702 -18.72 36.87 -0.24
C LEU A 702 -18.89 37.82 -1.45
N ALA A 703 -18.06 38.87 -1.56
CA ALA A 703 -18.18 39.87 -2.63
C ALA A 703 -17.84 39.32 -4.03
N VAL A 704 -16.97 38.30 -4.13
CA VAL A 704 -16.49 37.75 -5.41
C VAL A 704 -17.53 36.87 -6.11
N LEU A 705 -18.37 36.14 -5.35
CA LEU A 705 -19.47 35.33 -5.93
C LEU A 705 -20.50 36.19 -6.67
N SER A 706 -20.67 37.44 -6.24
CA SER A 706 -21.54 38.40 -6.92
C SER A 706 -20.97 38.92 -8.24
N ALA A 707 -19.69 38.67 -8.58
CA ALA A 707 -19.09 39.12 -9.85
C ALA A 707 -19.26 38.10 -10.98
N ASP A 708 -19.33 36.81 -10.63
CA ASP A 708 -19.31 35.69 -11.58
C ASP A 708 -20.71 35.25 -12.05
N LEU A 709 -21.79 35.70 -11.39
CA LEU A 709 -23.17 35.40 -11.74
C LEU A 709 -23.63 36.33 -12.89
N GLN A 710 -24.06 35.80 -14.03
CA GLN A 710 -24.52 36.65 -15.16
C GLN A 710 -25.83 37.42 -14.84
N HIS A 711 -26.17 38.41 -15.68
CA HIS A 711 -27.22 39.43 -15.54
C HIS A 711 -28.68 38.99 -15.18
N SER A 712 -28.97 37.73 -14.85
CA SER A 712 -30.33 37.18 -14.69
C SER A 712 -30.62 36.52 -13.33
N VAL A 713 -29.69 36.51 -12.38
CA VAL A 713 -29.83 35.79 -11.10
C VAL A 713 -29.92 36.76 -9.93
N GLN A 714 -31.03 36.72 -9.17
CA GLN A 714 -31.19 37.47 -7.93
C GLN A 714 -30.33 36.84 -6.82
N CYS A 715 -29.37 37.57 -6.27
CA CYS A 715 -28.54 37.11 -5.15
C CYS A 715 -29.00 37.75 -3.84
N GLN A 716 -29.30 36.94 -2.82
CA GLN A 716 -29.62 37.40 -1.46
C GLN A 716 -28.55 36.90 -0.49
N VAL A 717 -28.02 37.77 0.38
CA VAL A 717 -27.02 37.40 1.38
C VAL A 717 -27.49 37.84 2.77
N SER A 718 -27.46 36.93 3.74
CA SER A 718 -27.84 37.18 5.15
C SER A 718 -26.76 36.76 6.14
N ASN A 719 -26.78 37.35 7.36
CA ASN A 719 -25.83 37.08 8.46
C ASN A 719 -24.34 37.44 8.19
N LEU A 720 -24.08 38.52 7.44
CA LEU A 720 -22.73 39.03 7.16
C LEU A 720 -22.04 39.66 8.39
N ALA A 721 -20.76 39.36 8.60
CA ALA A 721 -19.90 40.02 9.60
C ALA A 721 -19.56 41.47 9.21
N VAL A 722 -19.42 42.36 10.19
CA VAL A 722 -19.08 43.78 9.98
C VAL A 722 -17.72 43.99 9.28
N ALA A 723 -16.73 43.11 9.50
CA ALA A 723 -15.43 43.17 8.81
C ALA A 723 -15.53 42.86 7.31
N ALA A 724 -16.47 41.99 6.90
CA ALA A 724 -16.73 41.68 5.49
C ALA A 724 -17.45 42.84 4.77
N ALA A 725 -18.17 43.70 5.51
CA ALA A 725 -18.82 44.89 4.96
C ALA A 725 -17.85 46.06 4.67
N GLU A 726 -16.71 46.14 5.37
CA GLU A 726 -15.65 47.11 5.06
C GLU A 726 -14.84 46.72 3.81
N GLU A 727 -14.73 45.42 3.49
CA GLU A 727 -14.10 44.91 2.26
C GLU A 727 -15.03 44.90 1.04
N LEU A 728 -16.34 45.05 1.24
CA LEU A 728 -17.35 45.30 0.19
C LEU A 728 -17.22 46.70 -0.44
N ASN A 729 -16.19 47.49 -0.07
CA ASN A 729 -15.86 48.79 -0.64
C ASN A 729 -15.30 48.70 -2.09
N VAL A 730 -15.62 47.62 -2.81
CA VAL A 730 -15.49 47.49 -4.26
C VAL A 730 -16.69 48.24 -4.87
N PRO A 731 -16.48 49.18 -5.81
CA PRO A 731 -17.60 49.87 -6.44
C PRO A 731 -18.52 48.85 -7.12
N LEU A 732 -19.75 48.71 -6.62
CA LEU A 732 -20.77 47.81 -7.19
C LEU A 732 -21.04 48.10 -8.67
N ASP A 733 -20.71 49.30 -9.16
CA ASP A 733 -20.75 49.69 -10.57
C ASP A 733 -19.77 48.87 -11.45
N SER A 734 -18.77 48.22 -10.84
CA SER A 734 -17.86 47.30 -11.52
C SER A 734 -18.36 45.84 -11.55
N LEU A 735 -19.40 45.53 -10.77
CA LEU A 735 -20.06 44.23 -10.73
C LEU A 735 -21.17 44.21 -11.78
N LYS A 736 -21.08 43.31 -12.76
CA LYS A 736 -22.07 43.18 -13.86
C LYS A 736 -23.35 42.45 -13.42
N VAL A 737 -23.77 42.58 -12.16
CA VAL A 737 -24.82 41.73 -11.57
C VAL A 737 -25.88 42.57 -10.89
N HIS A 738 -27.15 42.26 -11.16
CA HIS A 738 -28.28 42.93 -10.53
C HIS A 738 -28.53 42.30 -9.15
N VAL A 739 -27.81 42.78 -8.12
CA VAL A 739 -28.10 42.44 -6.73
C VAL A 739 -29.36 43.20 -6.33
N SER A 740 -30.49 42.51 -6.12
CA SER A 740 -31.76 43.18 -5.84
C SER A 740 -31.99 43.44 -4.34
N THR A 741 -31.42 42.61 -3.45
CA THR A 741 -31.68 42.71 -2.00
C THR A 741 -30.49 42.17 -1.19
N ILE A 742 -29.95 43.00 -0.29
CA ILE A 742 -28.97 42.59 0.73
C ILE A 742 -29.63 42.80 2.09
N GLU A 743 -29.79 41.74 2.87
CA GLU A 743 -30.51 41.76 4.16
C GLU A 743 -29.51 41.54 5.30
N VAL A 744 -29.30 42.55 6.14
CA VAL A 744 -28.26 42.55 7.18
C VAL A 744 -28.91 42.46 8.56
N ASP A 745 -29.17 41.22 9.00
CA ASP A 745 -30.02 40.92 10.16
C ASP A 745 -29.37 41.24 11.54
N ARG A 746 -28.03 41.35 11.62
CA ARG A 746 -27.29 41.66 12.86
C ARG A 746 -26.00 42.45 12.63
N ILE A 747 -26.04 43.78 12.83
CA ILE A 747 -24.84 44.62 12.84
C ILE A 747 -24.24 44.63 14.25
N ALA A 748 -23.11 43.95 14.47
CA ALA A 748 -22.29 44.14 15.67
C ALA A 748 -21.60 45.52 15.62
N SER A 749 -22.31 46.59 16.00
CA SER A 749 -21.84 47.95 15.77
C SER A 749 -20.55 48.28 16.54
N ARG A 750 -19.45 48.57 15.84
CA ARG A 750 -18.42 49.51 16.30
C ARG A 750 -18.71 50.87 15.66
N ARG A 751 -18.66 51.97 16.44
CA ARG A 751 -18.92 53.34 15.93
C ARG A 751 -18.02 53.63 14.71
N GLY A 752 -18.63 53.83 13.53
CA GLY A 752 -17.93 54.21 12.29
C GLY A 752 -18.33 53.42 11.04
N THR A 753 -19.02 52.29 11.20
CA THR A 753 -19.23 51.27 10.15
C THR A 753 -20.40 51.52 9.19
N GLY A 754 -21.21 52.57 9.39
CA GLY A 754 -22.35 52.88 8.51
C GLY A 754 -21.99 53.60 7.20
N LYS A 755 -20.79 54.18 7.10
CA LYS A 755 -20.38 54.97 5.92
C LYS A 755 -20.11 54.13 4.66
N PRO A 756 -19.42 52.97 4.71
CA PRO A 756 -19.13 52.14 3.53
C PRO A 756 -20.38 51.52 2.88
N LEU A 757 -21.32 51.01 3.70
CA LEU A 757 -22.60 50.48 3.25
C LEU A 757 -23.48 51.56 2.60
N TYR A 758 -23.51 52.76 3.19
CA TYR A 758 -24.28 53.89 2.64
C TYR A 758 -23.69 54.41 1.31
N SER A 759 -22.36 54.38 1.13
CA SER A 759 -21.75 54.72 -0.17
C SER A 759 -22.00 53.67 -1.25
N ALA A 760 -22.03 52.38 -0.90
CA ALA A 760 -22.36 51.28 -1.82
C ALA A 760 -23.84 51.34 -2.28
N TYR A 761 -24.75 51.70 -1.36
CA TYR A 761 -26.18 51.88 -1.67
C TYR A 761 -26.45 53.05 -2.62
N ARG A 762 -25.78 54.20 -2.41
CA ARG A 762 -26.04 55.44 -3.15
C ARG A 762 -25.68 55.36 -4.64
N GLY A 763 -24.90 54.35 -5.06
CA GLY A 763 -24.51 54.12 -6.46
C GLY A 763 -25.51 53.30 -7.28
N ASN A 764 -26.48 52.61 -6.67
CA ASN A 764 -27.31 51.63 -7.38
C ASN A 764 -28.83 51.86 -7.21
N ALA A 765 -29.53 52.12 -8.32
CA ALA A 765 -30.95 52.47 -8.36
C ALA A 765 -31.93 51.29 -8.19
N GLY A 766 -31.47 50.11 -7.73
CA GLY A 766 -32.28 48.90 -7.62
C GLY A 766 -32.03 48.03 -6.38
N LEU A 767 -31.22 48.49 -5.43
CA LEU A 767 -31.00 47.79 -4.16
C LEU A 767 -32.08 48.17 -3.14
N SER A 768 -32.74 47.20 -2.52
CA SER A 768 -33.43 47.38 -1.25
C SER A 768 -32.50 46.98 -0.10
N LEU A 769 -32.32 47.87 0.88
CA LEU A 769 -31.72 47.56 2.17
C LEU A 769 -32.87 47.44 3.16
N GLU A 770 -33.15 46.21 3.59
CA GLU A 770 -34.02 45.92 4.74
C GLU A 770 -33.12 45.51 5.90
N GLY A 771 -33.40 46.03 7.10
CA GLY A 771 -32.58 45.82 8.29
C GLY A 771 -33.37 45.99 9.57
#